data_AF-A0A067SEB1-F1
#
_entry.id   AF-A0A067SEB1-F1
#
_cell.length_a   1.000
_cell.length_b   1.000
_cell.length_c   1.000
_cell.angle_alpha   90.00
_cell.angle_beta   90.00
_cell.angle_gamma   90.00
#
_symmetry.space_group_name_H-M   'P 1'
#
loop_
_entity.id
_entity.type
_entity.pdbx_description
1 polymer ?
#
loop_
_entity_poly.entity_id
_entity_poly.type
_entity_poly.pdbx_seq_one_letter_code
_entity_poly.pdbx_strand_id
1 'polypeptide(L)'
;MASSPLTPRSSTPTTHGQTDRKASWTPQSRNPVSARLYKVLSTNFDDEETRQALRTLSDLYATPKGKEAQPVIEEPEDEFIQENVNPSHTAAGVAALLVETVPGESAARARKNLRRDMENQLAEGSKKFLEALGEVDLKLLQLQTHVGAMRASCDEAETQLALTNESSKLLLERAGTLRDQRQEVEDKKSIITLFLARFTLSESEVEAITSRDVPIGQRFFEAMDKTERIREDCRVLMSGEDGSTKAGLEIMASTSANLEQGYEKILRYCSNEFRRVGRDSQLEVSPGMREAVLRLRKRPELLTEALTSLSETRQTTLLSSFIAALTRGGPSGYPRPIELHAHDPMRYVGDMLAWVHQAIAAEREFLESLFGLKNDGRMVGSIRRFDAKGEEEEWIRELMDLAVGKLCVPLKMRVQQTIRSQESSIVSYKIANLLQFYLMTMRRTIGEEALLSTTLKEITDVAYKVFYDSIETQSQALSRIGLDDDDPSLTPPLAVLDHAQILREVMTVYQSSLLGDEREDEINSGFHQVLDIMVDPVVTMCVSNGEQKKKSRARWDEAVFVLNCLCYLQDVLGAFDFTVKKQSELQVIVDQRIALLTEEHSTNVLRDAGLLQVAETCKNHKIDEPLSRIPSTQPADLQRALHHFSIWLSGLEVVHSPRLAQLTVQRLHTKIHQDALKRLARTYQMICEEVKKPKNRYEAASTLLGSERPFGQVHLLWQVFGLEEEEENEGDDDDGDDEDESGQDDDSDDEDEDEQSVGKYKGKDEASASDGSESEEEESDDADDSDGPQRP
;
A
#
# COMPACT_ATOMS: atom_id res chain seq x y z
N MET A 1 1.98 -33.00 15.01
CA MET A 1 2.43 -33.70 16.23
C MET A 1 1.99 -32.82 17.39
N ALA A 2 1.07 -33.21 18.28
CA ALA A 2 1.21 -34.29 19.28
C ALA A 2 2.40 -33.97 20.24
N SER A 3 2.25 -33.90 21.58
CA SER A 3 1.19 -34.48 22.42
C SER A 3 1.07 -33.77 23.79
N SER A 4 -0.14 -33.63 24.33
CA SER A 4 -0.41 -33.82 25.79
C SER A 4 -0.51 -35.34 26.07
N PRO A 5 -0.66 -35.88 27.31
CA PRO A 5 -1.91 -35.71 28.10
C PRO A 5 -1.84 -35.96 29.64
N LEU A 6 -3.04 -35.96 30.27
CA LEU A 6 -3.43 -36.53 31.60
C LEU A 6 -3.06 -35.69 32.86
N THR A 7 -3.89 -35.57 33.92
CA THR A 7 -5.13 -36.28 34.36
C THR A 7 -6.25 -35.33 34.88
N PRO A 8 -7.51 -35.79 35.10
CA PRO A 8 -8.70 -34.91 35.18
C PRO A 8 -9.60 -35.01 36.46
N ARG A 9 -10.70 -34.22 36.46
CA ARG A 9 -11.98 -34.32 37.25
C ARG A 9 -11.98 -33.84 38.73
N SER A 10 -13.08 -33.29 39.29
CA SER A 10 -14.35 -32.78 38.69
C SER A 10 -15.25 -32.01 39.70
N SER A 11 -15.88 -30.93 39.23
CA SER A 11 -17.26 -30.44 39.49
C SER A 11 -17.94 -30.49 40.88
N THR A 12 -18.51 -29.36 41.29
CA THR A 12 -19.89 -29.28 41.85
C THR A 12 -20.89 -28.93 40.72
N PRO A 13 -22.20 -29.23 40.83
CA PRO A 13 -23.16 -28.17 41.20
C PRO A 13 -24.38 -28.66 42.03
N THR A 14 -25.49 -27.92 41.96
CA THR A 14 -26.55 -27.72 42.96
C THR A 14 -27.76 -28.68 43.00
N THR A 15 -28.60 -28.47 44.03
CA THR A 15 -29.81 -29.17 44.50
C THR A 15 -31.07 -29.01 43.64
N HIS A 16 -31.88 -30.07 43.44
CA HIS A 16 -33.23 -30.26 44.04
C HIS A 16 -34.11 -31.36 43.36
N GLY A 17 -34.57 -32.31 44.20
CA GLY A 17 -35.94 -32.88 44.26
C GLY A 17 -36.70 -33.39 43.02
N GLN A 18 -37.00 -34.70 43.02
CA GLN A 18 -38.40 -35.16 43.20
C GLN A 18 -38.49 -36.66 43.58
N THR A 19 -39.67 -37.05 44.06
CA THR A 19 -40.03 -38.37 44.60
C THR A 19 -40.38 -39.38 43.50
N ASP A 20 -40.07 -40.68 43.68
CA ASP A 20 -41.14 -41.65 43.94
C ASP A 20 -40.71 -43.02 44.53
N ARG A 21 -41.73 -43.71 45.02
CA ARG A 21 -41.83 -44.85 45.93
C ARG A 21 -41.43 -46.25 45.40
N LYS A 22 -41.37 -47.16 46.39
CA LYS A 22 -41.53 -48.63 46.37
C LYS A 22 -40.30 -49.46 45.96
N ALA A 23 -40.09 -50.67 46.48
CA ALA A 23 -40.48 -51.29 47.77
C ALA A 23 -39.87 -52.69 47.82
N SER A 24 -39.36 -53.15 48.97
CA SER A 24 -39.75 -54.45 49.58
C SER A 24 -38.85 -54.84 50.77
N TRP A 25 -39.51 -55.23 51.87
CA TRP A 25 -39.15 -56.32 52.81
C TRP A 25 -37.81 -56.22 53.59
N THR A 26 -37.75 -56.46 54.91
CA THR A 26 -38.76 -56.93 55.89
C THR A 26 -38.40 -56.44 57.31
N PRO A 27 -39.35 -56.35 58.26
CA PRO A 27 -39.18 -55.67 59.54
C PRO A 27 -38.93 -56.62 60.73
N GLN A 28 -38.38 -56.11 61.85
CA GLN A 28 -39.13 -56.08 63.12
C GLN A 28 -38.41 -55.36 64.27
N SER A 29 -39.23 -54.65 65.04
CA SER A 29 -38.97 -54.12 66.37
C SER A 29 -38.37 -55.12 67.36
N ARG A 30 -37.42 -54.69 68.21
CA ARG A 30 -37.22 -55.26 69.55
C ARG A 30 -37.23 -54.19 70.64
N ASN A 31 -38.44 -53.98 71.14
CA ASN A 31 -38.77 -53.24 72.35
C ASN A 31 -37.90 -53.71 73.54
N PRO A 32 -37.31 -52.83 74.38
CA PRO A 32 -36.40 -53.21 75.48
C PRO A 32 -36.99 -54.19 76.51
N VAL A 33 -38.32 -54.34 76.56
CA VAL A 33 -38.99 -55.39 77.34
C VAL A 33 -38.59 -56.80 76.86
N SER A 34 -38.30 -56.99 75.58
CA SER A 34 -37.87 -58.29 75.02
C SER A 34 -36.47 -58.71 75.49
N ALA A 35 -35.56 -57.77 75.72
CA ALA A 35 -34.24 -58.05 76.29
C ALA A 35 -34.32 -58.39 77.80
N ARG A 36 -35.31 -57.83 78.52
CA ARG A 36 -35.59 -58.20 79.92
C ARG A 36 -36.34 -59.53 80.02
N LEU A 37 -37.28 -59.82 79.12
CA LEU A 37 -37.96 -61.12 79.04
C LEU A 37 -36.98 -62.26 78.69
N TYR A 38 -36.00 -62.03 77.81
CA TYR A 38 -34.94 -63.02 77.55
C TYR A 38 -34.05 -63.32 78.77
N LYS A 39 -33.97 -62.39 79.74
CA LYS A 39 -33.23 -62.55 81.01
C LYS A 39 -34.09 -63.15 82.14
N VAL A 40 -35.41 -63.13 81.99
CA VAL A 40 -36.40 -63.68 82.96
C VAL A 40 -36.91 -65.07 82.54
N LEU A 41 -36.95 -65.36 81.24
CA LEU A 41 -37.24 -66.70 80.69
C LEU A 41 -36.02 -67.63 80.67
N SER A 42 -34.85 -67.16 81.14
CA SER A 42 -33.61 -67.93 81.24
C SER A 42 -33.24 -68.31 82.69
N THR A 43 -34.14 -68.10 83.67
CA THR A 43 -33.93 -68.42 85.08
C THR A 43 -35.03 -69.35 85.58
N ASN A 44 -34.72 -70.65 85.68
CA ASN A 44 -35.57 -71.61 86.38
C ASN A 44 -35.48 -71.38 87.89
N PHE A 45 -36.64 -71.34 88.56
CA PHE A 45 -36.75 -71.28 90.03
C PHE A 45 -36.84 -72.70 90.63
N ASP A 46 -35.75 -73.46 90.56
CA ASP A 46 -35.51 -74.64 91.40
C ASP A 46 -34.27 -74.34 92.25
N ASP A 47 -34.50 -73.47 93.23
CA ASP A 47 -33.44 -72.81 93.99
C ASP A 47 -32.97 -73.67 95.18
N GLU A 48 -31.66 -73.96 95.20
CA GLU A 48 -31.03 -74.71 96.28
C GLU A 48 -30.91 -73.85 97.55
N GLU A 49 -30.89 -72.51 97.46
CA GLU A 49 -30.86 -71.62 98.63
C GLU A 49 -32.19 -71.71 99.41
N THR A 50 -33.36 -71.66 98.76
CA THR A 50 -34.66 -71.90 99.41
C THR A 50 -34.78 -73.32 99.98
N ARG A 51 -34.22 -74.34 99.31
CA ARG A 51 -34.25 -75.72 99.81
C ARG A 51 -33.35 -75.94 101.03
N GLN A 52 -32.19 -75.27 101.06
CA GLN A 52 -31.29 -75.25 102.22
C GLN A 52 -31.83 -74.38 103.35
N ALA A 53 -32.54 -73.28 103.07
CA ALA A 53 -33.24 -72.46 104.07
C ALA A 53 -34.36 -73.25 104.78
N LEU A 54 -35.13 -74.05 104.05
CA LEU A 54 -36.17 -74.91 104.63
C LEU A 54 -35.60 -76.09 105.43
N ARG A 55 -34.43 -76.62 105.06
CA ARG A 55 -33.73 -77.67 105.83
C ARG A 55 -33.05 -77.12 107.10
N THR A 56 -32.39 -75.97 107.02
CA THR A 56 -31.78 -75.34 108.20
C THR A 56 -32.83 -74.91 109.24
N LEU A 57 -34.02 -74.48 108.81
CA LEU A 57 -35.18 -74.30 109.71
C LEU A 57 -35.67 -75.61 110.37
N SER A 58 -35.54 -76.75 109.69
CA SER A 58 -35.87 -78.06 110.26
C SER A 58 -34.82 -78.54 111.28
N ASP A 59 -33.54 -78.31 111.00
CA ASP A 59 -32.43 -78.78 111.85
C ASP A 59 -32.29 -77.94 113.14
N LEU A 60 -32.67 -76.65 113.11
CA LEU A 60 -32.68 -75.76 114.28
C LEU A 60 -33.62 -76.20 115.41
N TYR A 61 -34.60 -77.08 115.14
CA TYR A 61 -35.56 -77.60 116.12
C TYR A 61 -35.34 -79.08 116.50
N ALA A 62 -34.24 -79.71 116.06
CA ALA A 62 -33.93 -81.11 116.34
C ALA A 62 -32.74 -81.27 117.30
N THR A 63 -32.91 -82.09 118.35
CA THR A 63 -31.86 -82.38 119.34
C THR A 63 -30.85 -83.43 118.84
N PRO A 64 -29.53 -83.28 119.11
CA PRO A 64 -28.50 -84.11 118.48
C PRO A 64 -28.14 -85.39 119.25
N LYS A 65 -27.65 -86.40 118.51
CA LYS A 65 -26.85 -87.54 119.02
C LYS A 65 -25.71 -87.95 118.06
N GLY A 66 -24.51 -87.43 118.34
CA GLY A 66 -23.21 -88.14 118.40
C GLY A 66 -22.57 -88.91 117.21
N LYS A 67 -21.28 -88.59 116.97
CA LYS A 67 -20.10 -89.49 116.69
C LYS A 67 -20.07 -90.29 115.35
N GLU A 68 -18.97 -90.79 114.75
CA GLU A 68 -17.47 -90.71 114.81
C GLU A 68 -16.90 -91.54 113.59
N ALA A 69 -15.64 -91.53 113.11
CA ALA A 69 -14.53 -90.55 113.02
C ALA A 69 -13.28 -91.16 112.27
N GLN A 70 -12.43 -90.32 111.61
CA GLN A 70 -11.01 -90.59 111.18
C GLN A 70 -10.73 -91.72 110.14
N PRO A 71 -9.47 -91.96 109.65
CA PRO A 71 -8.20 -91.18 109.66
C PRO A 71 -7.55 -90.91 108.24
N VAL A 72 -6.71 -89.88 107.97
CA VAL A 72 -5.20 -89.71 108.08
C VAL A 72 -4.35 -90.71 107.21
N ILE A 73 -3.41 -90.35 106.31
CA ILE A 73 -1.97 -89.95 106.52
C ILE A 73 -1.22 -89.46 105.23
N GLU A 74 -0.41 -88.39 105.38
CA GLU A 74 0.86 -87.92 104.73
C GLU A 74 1.04 -87.42 103.26
N GLU A 75 2.15 -86.66 103.11
CA GLU A 75 2.59 -85.62 102.13
C GLU A 75 3.89 -86.10 101.38
N PRO A 76 4.61 -85.35 100.47
CA PRO A 76 4.95 -83.92 100.56
C PRO A 76 5.15 -83.08 99.23
N GLU A 77 5.46 -81.79 99.46
CA GLU A 77 6.30 -80.84 98.68
C GLU A 77 5.76 -80.00 97.47
N ASP A 78 5.74 -78.68 97.74
CA ASP A 78 6.12 -77.49 96.92
C ASP A 78 5.16 -76.63 96.04
N GLU A 79 5.38 -75.30 96.21
CA GLU A 79 4.95 -74.08 95.47
C GLU A 79 3.43 -73.79 95.32
N PHE A 80 2.76 -73.06 96.25
CA PHE A 80 2.72 -71.57 96.46
C PHE A 80 2.41 -70.73 95.19
N ILE A 81 1.48 -69.76 95.15
CA ILE A 81 0.82 -68.94 96.20
C ILE A 81 -0.68 -68.72 95.87
N GLN A 82 -1.62 -69.14 96.74
CA GLN A 82 -2.99 -68.59 96.76
C GLN A 82 -3.72 -68.77 98.12
N GLU A 83 -4.52 -67.76 98.48
CA GLU A 83 -5.72 -67.76 99.35
C GLU A 83 -5.73 -67.95 100.90
N ASN A 84 -6.59 -67.11 101.49
CA ASN A 84 -7.47 -67.27 102.65
C ASN A 84 -7.00 -67.29 104.12
N VAL A 85 -7.22 -66.14 104.79
CA VAL A 85 -8.26 -65.95 105.83
C VAL A 85 -8.41 -67.06 106.89
N ASN A 86 -7.88 -66.87 108.10
CA ASN A 86 -8.59 -66.21 109.21
C ASN A 86 -7.67 -66.09 110.46
N PRO A 87 -8.02 -65.26 111.48
CA PRO A 87 -7.16 -65.07 112.64
C PRO A 87 -7.51 -65.98 113.84
N SER A 88 -6.46 -66.37 114.57
CA SER A 88 -6.28 -66.14 116.02
C SER A 88 -6.14 -67.34 117.00
N HIS A 89 -5.22 -67.11 117.96
CA HIS A 89 -5.17 -67.58 119.34
C HIS A 89 -4.64 -68.99 119.75
N THR A 90 -3.33 -69.00 120.04
CA THR A 90 -2.68 -69.32 121.33
C THR A 90 -2.64 -70.75 121.94
N ALA A 91 -1.39 -71.12 122.28
CA ALA A 91 -0.92 -71.72 123.55
C ALA A 91 -0.97 -73.25 123.80
N ALA A 92 0.23 -73.84 123.72
CA ALA A 92 0.89 -74.69 124.73
C ALA A 92 0.15 -75.89 125.39
N GLY A 93 0.64 -77.10 125.11
CA GLY A 93 1.52 -77.77 126.09
C GLY A 93 1.02 -78.98 126.91
N VAL A 94 1.22 -80.19 126.36
CA VAL A 94 1.75 -81.44 127.01
C VAL A 94 0.94 -82.21 128.12
N ALA A 95 0.67 -83.50 127.82
CA ALA A 95 0.59 -84.71 128.70
C ALA A 95 -0.64 -85.11 129.58
N ALA A 96 -1.28 -86.22 129.14
CA ALA A 96 -1.48 -87.53 129.83
C ALA A 96 -2.59 -87.83 130.91
N LEU A 97 -3.55 -88.68 130.48
CA LEU A 97 -4.13 -89.91 131.12
C LEU A 97 -5.07 -89.92 132.37
N LEU A 98 -6.27 -90.53 132.19
CA LEU A 98 -7.03 -91.47 133.07
C LEU A 98 -7.63 -91.00 134.44
N VAL A 99 -8.69 -91.57 135.07
CA VAL A 99 -9.96 -92.28 134.67
C VAL A 99 -10.87 -92.50 135.93
N GLU A 100 -12.16 -92.91 135.80
CA GLU A 100 -13.10 -93.46 136.85
C GLU A 100 -13.59 -92.53 138.02
N THR A 101 -14.69 -92.72 138.81
CA THR A 101 -15.84 -93.68 138.92
C THR A 101 -17.02 -93.08 139.77
N VAL A 102 -18.30 -93.48 139.54
CA VAL A 102 -19.39 -93.97 140.49
C VAL A 102 -19.74 -93.19 141.82
N PRO A 103 -20.92 -93.35 142.52
CA PRO A 103 -22.36 -93.56 142.19
C PRO A 103 -23.25 -92.34 142.60
N GLY A 104 -24.59 -92.46 142.66
CA GLY A 104 -25.51 -91.30 142.83
C GLY A 104 -26.53 -91.31 143.98
N GLU A 105 -27.00 -90.10 144.33
CA GLU A 105 -28.24 -89.75 145.06
C GLU A 105 -28.64 -88.28 144.72
N SER A 106 -29.53 -87.99 143.75
CA SER A 106 -29.96 -86.58 143.47
C SER A 106 -31.19 -86.36 142.53
N ALA A 107 -32.11 -87.31 142.40
CA ALA A 107 -33.20 -87.25 141.40
C ALA A 107 -34.23 -86.10 141.55
N ALA A 108 -34.23 -85.35 142.66
CA ALA A 108 -35.18 -84.25 142.90
C ALA A 108 -34.87 -82.94 142.13
N ARG A 109 -33.67 -82.78 141.55
CA ARG A 109 -33.28 -81.54 140.83
C ARG A 109 -33.88 -81.39 139.43
N ALA A 110 -34.42 -82.45 138.83
CA ALA A 110 -34.75 -82.50 137.40
C ALA A 110 -35.99 -81.68 136.95
N ARG A 111 -36.82 -81.15 137.87
CA ARG A 111 -38.10 -80.46 137.51
C ARG A 111 -38.04 -78.93 137.46
N LYS A 112 -36.92 -78.29 137.84
CA LYS A 112 -36.86 -76.81 137.95
C LYS A 112 -36.22 -76.08 136.76
N ASN A 113 -35.41 -76.78 135.95
CA ASN A 113 -34.56 -76.09 134.96
C ASN A 113 -35.20 -75.95 133.56
N LEU A 114 -36.13 -76.84 133.18
CA LEU A 114 -36.61 -76.95 131.80
C LEU A 114 -37.43 -75.75 131.30
N ARG A 115 -38.03 -74.96 132.20
CA ARG A 115 -38.81 -73.76 131.84
C ARG A 115 -37.95 -72.51 131.57
N ARG A 116 -36.82 -72.38 132.28
CA ARG A 116 -35.95 -71.18 132.16
C ARG A 116 -35.16 -71.16 130.87
N ASP A 117 -34.81 -72.33 130.35
CA ASP A 117 -33.93 -72.44 129.19
C ASP A 117 -34.69 -72.21 127.86
N MET A 118 -36.00 -72.53 127.79
CA MET A 118 -36.86 -72.18 126.65
C MET A 118 -37.09 -70.66 126.50
N GLU A 119 -37.35 -69.95 127.60
CA GLU A 119 -37.63 -68.51 127.58
C GLU A 119 -36.37 -67.70 127.15
N ASN A 120 -35.18 -68.16 127.53
CA ASN A 120 -33.91 -67.54 127.11
C ASN A 120 -33.60 -67.75 125.62
N GLN A 121 -33.82 -68.95 125.05
CA GLN A 121 -33.53 -69.19 123.63
C GLN A 121 -34.44 -68.38 122.69
N LEU A 122 -35.72 -68.21 123.05
CA LEU A 122 -36.65 -67.39 122.24
C LEU A 122 -36.25 -65.90 122.26
N ALA A 123 -35.77 -65.40 123.40
CA ALA A 123 -35.29 -64.03 123.54
C ALA A 123 -34.00 -63.78 122.72
N GLU A 124 -33.03 -64.71 122.73
CA GLU A 124 -31.82 -64.60 121.92
C GLU A 124 -32.09 -64.69 120.41
N GLY A 125 -32.98 -65.58 119.97
CA GLY A 125 -33.39 -65.67 118.56
C GLY A 125 -34.06 -64.39 118.05
N SER A 126 -34.96 -63.81 118.85
CA SER A 126 -35.64 -62.55 118.53
C SER A 126 -34.66 -61.37 118.40
N LYS A 127 -33.62 -61.35 119.25
CA LYS A 127 -32.63 -60.26 119.27
C LYS A 127 -31.72 -60.28 118.04
N LYS A 128 -31.26 -61.45 117.61
CA LYS A 128 -30.43 -61.61 116.40
C LYS A 128 -31.15 -61.18 115.12
N PHE A 129 -32.47 -61.40 115.03
CA PHE A 129 -33.27 -60.97 113.88
C PHE A 129 -33.42 -59.44 113.78
N LEU A 130 -33.52 -58.75 114.93
CA LEU A 130 -33.54 -57.29 115.00
C LEU A 130 -32.19 -56.66 114.68
N GLU A 131 -31.09 -57.26 115.13
CA GLU A 131 -29.73 -56.82 114.79
C GLU A 131 -29.46 -56.93 113.27
N ALA A 132 -29.83 -58.06 112.65
CA ALA A 132 -29.68 -58.26 111.21
C ALA A 132 -30.55 -57.30 110.35
N LEU A 133 -31.80 -57.05 110.75
CA LEU A 133 -32.66 -56.08 110.06
C LEU A 133 -32.16 -54.64 110.23
N GLY A 134 -31.55 -54.30 111.37
CA GLY A 134 -30.94 -53.00 111.61
C GLY A 134 -29.77 -52.69 110.67
N GLU A 135 -28.95 -53.68 110.32
CA GLU A 135 -27.88 -53.51 109.32
C GLU A 135 -28.45 -53.27 107.91
N VAL A 136 -29.52 -53.97 107.53
CA VAL A 136 -30.17 -53.80 106.22
C VAL A 136 -30.84 -52.43 106.10
N ASP A 137 -31.50 -51.95 107.15
CA ASP A 137 -32.12 -50.62 107.18
C ASP A 137 -31.07 -49.50 107.09
N LEU A 138 -29.93 -49.64 107.79
CA LEU A 138 -28.78 -48.75 107.65
C LEU A 138 -28.22 -48.73 106.22
N LYS A 139 -28.17 -49.88 105.53
CA LYS A 139 -27.75 -49.97 104.13
C LYS A 139 -28.76 -49.35 103.17
N LEU A 140 -30.06 -49.49 103.42
CA LEU A 140 -31.11 -48.83 102.65
C LEU A 140 -31.08 -47.31 102.82
N LEU A 141 -30.87 -46.81 104.03
CA LEU A 141 -30.68 -45.37 104.31
C LEU A 141 -29.41 -44.83 103.62
N GLN A 142 -28.30 -45.56 103.63
CA GLN A 142 -27.10 -45.21 102.86
C GLN A 142 -27.42 -45.14 101.36
N LEU A 143 -28.13 -46.12 100.80
CA LEU A 143 -28.51 -46.12 99.39
C LEU A 143 -29.46 -44.96 99.04
N GLN A 144 -30.45 -44.67 99.88
CA GLN A 144 -31.34 -43.51 99.72
C GLN A 144 -30.57 -42.19 99.74
N THR A 145 -29.55 -42.08 100.60
CA THR A 145 -28.67 -40.91 100.68
C THR A 145 -27.84 -40.75 99.40
N HIS A 146 -27.27 -41.84 98.88
CA HIS A 146 -26.54 -41.84 97.60
C HIS A 146 -27.45 -41.57 96.38
N VAL A 147 -28.67 -42.09 96.35
CA VAL A 147 -29.65 -41.79 95.29
C VAL A 147 -30.10 -40.33 95.35
N GLY A 148 -30.28 -39.77 96.55
CA GLY A 148 -30.55 -38.34 96.75
C GLY A 148 -29.40 -37.46 96.24
N ALA A 149 -28.16 -37.78 96.59
CA ALA A 149 -26.97 -37.07 96.13
C ALA A 149 -26.75 -37.19 94.61
N MET A 150 -26.96 -38.38 94.04
CA MET A 150 -26.90 -38.60 92.59
C MET A 150 -27.97 -37.80 91.85
N ARG A 151 -29.21 -37.74 92.38
CA ARG A 151 -30.29 -36.96 91.78
C ARG A 151 -29.99 -35.46 91.83
N ALA A 152 -29.53 -34.94 92.97
CA ALA A 152 -29.08 -33.56 93.08
C ALA A 152 -27.94 -33.23 92.10
N SER A 153 -26.98 -34.14 91.92
CA SER A 153 -25.88 -33.98 90.94
C SER A 153 -26.36 -34.05 89.48
N CYS A 154 -27.38 -34.87 89.17
CA CYS A 154 -28.01 -34.89 87.85
C CYS A 154 -28.82 -33.61 87.58
N ASP A 155 -29.60 -33.13 88.55
CA ASP A 155 -30.38 -31.90 88.44
C ASP A 155 -29.44 -30.67 88.32
N GLU A 156 -28.30 -30.67 89.03
CA GLU A 156 -27.24 -29.67 88.88
C GLU A 156 -26.56 -29.75 87.51
N ALA A 157 -26.25 -30.95 87.02
CA ALA A 157 -25.68 -31.12 85.68
C ALA A 157 -26.66 -30.71 84.56
N GLU A 158 -27.95 -31.01 84.70
CA GLU A 158 -28.98 -30.63 83.73
C GLU A 158 -29.22 -29.11 83.71
N THR A 159 -29.20 -28.46 84.88
CA THR A 159 -29.28 -26.99 84.95
C THR A 159 -28.01 -26.31 84.42
N GLN A 160 -26.82 -26.84 84.70
CA GLN A 160 -25.57 -26.35 84.09
C GLN A 160 -25.55 -26.57 82.56
N LEU A 161 -26.06 -27.70 82.06
CA LEU A 161 -26.22 -27.96 80.62
C LEU A 161 -27.25 -27.02 79.96
N ALA A 162 -28.37 -26.73 80.62
CA ALA A 162 -29.35 -25.78 80.12
C ALA A 162 -28.75 -24.35 80.01
N LEU A 163 -28.08 -23.87 81.06
CA LEU A 163 -27.43 -22.56 81.09
C LEU A 163 -26.27 -22.47 80.07
N THR A 164 -25.46 -23.52 79.92
CA THR A 164 -24.38 -23.55 78.92
C THR A 164 -24.91 -23.66 77.50
N ASN A 165 -26.04 -24.35 77.26
CA ASN A 165 -26.69 -24.39 75.96
C ASN A 165 -27.33 -23.04 75.58
N GLU A 166 -28.00 -22.37 76.51
CA GLU A 166 -28.58 -21.03 76.28
C GLU A 166 -27.49 -19.98 76.03
N SER A 167 -26.43 -19.94 76.85
CA SER A 167 -25.28 -19.07 76.62
C SER A 167 -24.51 -19.43 75.34
N SER A 168 -24.36 -20.71 75.01
CA SER A 168 -23.79 -21.14 73.73
C SER A 168 -24.64 -20.70 72.55
N LYS A 169 -25.97 -20.77 72.64
CA LYS A 169 -26.89 -20.31 71.59
C LYS A 169 -26.74 -18.80 71.36
N LEU A 170 -26.72 -17.99 72.42
CA LEU A 170 -26.47 -16.55 72.32
C LEU A 170 -25.09 -16.23 71.73
N LEU A 171 -24.05 -17.00 72.07
CA LEU A 171 -22.73 -16.89 71.46
C LEU A 171 -22.74 -17.31 69.99
N LEU A 172 -23.52 -18.32 69.59
CA LEU A 172 -23.62 -18.82 68.22
C LEU A 172 -24.39 -17.85 67.32
N GLU A 173 -25.48 -17.25 67.81
CA GLU A 173 -26.22 -16.17 67.14
C GLU A 173 -25.35 -14.91 66.99
N ARG A 174 -24.58 -14.56 68.02
CA ARG A 174 -23.61 -13.45 67.95
C ARG A 174 -22.43 -13.75 67.03
N ALA A 175 -21.96 -15.00 66.97
CA ALA A 175 -20.91 -15.42 66.03
C ALA A 175 -21.42 -15.47 64.58
N GLY A 176 -22.68 -15.87 64.36
CA GLY A 176 -23.35 -15.84 63.06
C GLY A 176 -23.47 -14.41 62.53
N THR A 177 -24.10 -13.52 63.31
CA THR A 177 -24.23 -12.10 62.94
C THR A 177 -22.89 -11.41 62.71
N LEU A 178 -21.85 -11.69 63.50
CA LEU A 178 -20.49 -11.19 63.25
C LEU A 178 -19.84 -11.78 61.99
N ARG A 179 -20.17 -13.03 61.62
CA ARG A 179 -19.70 -13.67 60.39
C ARG A 179 -20.38 -13.07 59.17
N ASP A 180 -21.68 -12.80 59.24
CA ASP A 180 -22.44 -12.16 58.17
C ASP A 180 -21.97 -10.72 57.95
N GLN A 181 -21.79 -9.94 59.03
CA GLN A 181 -21.19 -8.61 58.98
C GLN A 181 -19.77 -8.63 58.41
N ARG A 182 -18.95 -9.61 58.79
CA ARG A 182 -17.61 -9.76 58.22
C ARG A 182 -17.68 -10.07 56.72
N GLN A 183 -18.59 -10.93 56.28
CA GLN A 183 -18.77 -11.24 54.86
C GLN A 183 -19.20 -9.98 54.09
N GLU A 184 -20.18 -9.24 54.58
CA GLU A 184 -20.64 -7.98 53.99
C GLU A 184 -19.51 -6.94 53.88
N VAL A 185 -18.63 -6.86 54.89
CA VAL A 185 -17.44 -5.99 54.87
C VAL A 185 -16.37 -6.48 53.90
N GLU A 186 -16.14 -7.79 53.80
CA GLU A 186 -15.19 -8.37 52.83
C GLU A 186 -15.69 -8.19 51.38
N ASP A 187 -17.00 -8.34 51.15
CA ASP A 187 -17.66 -8.09 49.87
C ASP A 187 -17.56 -6.60 49.48
N LYS A 188 -17.92 -5.68 50.39
CA LYS A 188 -17.74 -4.23 50.19
C LYS A 188 -16.29 -3.85 49.90
N LYS A 189 -15.33 -4.42 50.65
CA LYS A 189 -13.89 -4.25 50.42
C LYS A 189 -13.48 -4.76 49.04
N SER A 190 -14.00 -5.90 48.59
CA SER A 190 -13.71 -6.43 47.26
C SER A 190 -14.23 -5.51 46.16
N ILE A 191 -15.46 -4.98 46.31
CA ILE A 191 -16.07 -4.03 45.38
C ILE A 191 -15.27 -2.73 45.33
N ILE A 192 -14.87 -2.17 46.48
CA ILE A 192 -14.02 -0.97 46.54
C ILE A 192 -12.64 -1.23 45.91
N THR A 193 -12.05 -2.41 46.12
CA THR A 193 -10.75 -2.77 45.52
C THR A 193 -10.85 -2.86 44.01
N LEU A 194 -11.90 -3.50 43.48
CA LEU A 194 -12.17 -3.59 42.05
C LEU A 194 -12.50 -2.21 41.44
N PHE A 195 -13.26 -1.39 42.16
CA PHE A 195 -13.57 -0.01 41.76
C PHE A 195 -12.30 0.83 41.65
N LEU A 196 -11.44 0.83 42.67
CA LEU A 196 -10.17 1.55 42.64
C LEU A 196 -9.25 1.01 41.53
N ALA A 197 -9.12 -0.31 41.37
CA ALA A 197 -8.30 -0.90 40.31
C ALA A 197 -8.78 -0.55 38.89
N ARG A 198 -10.11 -0.37 38.71
CA ARG A 198 -10.72 -0.01 37.42
C ARG A 198 -10.74 1.49 37.15
N PHE A 199 -10.91 2.34 38.16
CA PHE A 199 -11.14 3.78 37.99
C PHE A 199 -9.99 4.68 38.48
N THR A 200 -8.89 4.11 38.99
CA THR A 200 -7.69 4.87 39.38
C THR A 200 -6.43 4.34 38.71
N LEU A 201 -5.47 5.24 38.50
CA LEU A 201 -4.13 4.91 38.03
C LEU A 201 -3.24 4.59 39.23
N SER A 202 -2.33 3.63 39.08
CA SER A 202 -1.27 3.42 40.06
C SER A 202 -0.28 4.60 40.02
N GLU A 203 0.41 4.82 41.13
CA GLU A 203 1.48 5.83 41.21
C GLU A 203 2.55 5.63 40.12
N SER A 204 2.86 4.38 39.77
CA SER A 204 3.79 4.02 38.68
C SER A 204 3.26 4.31 37.27
N GLU A 205 1.94 4.35 37.06
CA GLU A 205 1.33 4.74 35.79
C GLU A 205 1.26 6.27 35.68
N VAL A 206 0.91 6.98 36.76
CA VAL A 206 0.95 8.44 36.84
C VAL A 206 2.38 8.95 36.63
N GLU A 207 3.37 8.34 37.27
CA GLU A 207 4.79 8.65 37.06
C GLU A 207 5.19 8.48 35.59
N ALA A 208 4.77 7.38 34.94
CA ALA A 208 5.12 7.13 33.55
C ALA A 208 4.61 8.25 32.62
N ILE A 209 3.39 8.76 32.87
CA ILE A 209 2.76 9.84 32.10
C ILE A 209 3.39 11.20 32.40
N THR A 210 3.56 11.54 33.69
CA THR A 210 3.86 12.90 34.16
C THR A 210 5.37 13.19 34.34
N SER A 211 6.18 12.18 34.67
CA SER A 211 7.63 12.35 34.89
C SER A 211 8.36 12.66 33.60
N ARG A 212 9.37 13.53 33.67
CA ARG A 212 10.27 13.85 32.55
C ARG A 212 11.37 12.80 32.36
N ASP A 213 11.70 12.05 33.42
CA ASP A 213 12.85 11.14 33.45
C ASP A 213 12.52 9.76 32.85
N VAL A 214 11.23 9.39 32.81
CA VAL A 214 10.76 8.14 32.19
C VAL A 214 10.65 8.34 30.67
N PRO A 215 11.40 7.60 29.83
CA PRO A 215 11.34 7.75 28.38
C PRO A 215 9.99 7.28 27.82
N ILE A 216 9.63 7.78 26.63
CA ILE A 216 8.46 7.30 25.88
C ILE A 216 8.75 5.89 25.35
N GLY A 217 7.80 4.98 25.55
CA GLY A 217 7.87 3.58 25.18
C GLY A 217 6.64 2.84 25.70
N GLN A 218 6.67 1.50 25.64
CA GLN A 218 5.50 0.66 25.90
C GLN A 218 4.79 0.96 27.24
N ARG A 219 5.52 1.09 28.36
CA ARG A 219 4.94 1.43 29.69
C ARG A 219 4.17 2.77 29.70
N PHE A 220 4.63 3.76 28.93
CA PHE A 220 3.95 5.05 28.81
C PHE A 220 2.67 4.92 27.95
N PHE A 221 2.75 4.20 26.82
CA PHE A 221 1.61 3.96 25.94
C PHE A 221 0.51 3.13 26.64
N GLU A 222 0.87 2.08 27.37
CA GLU A 222 -0.07 1.27 28.16
C GLU A 222 -0.76 2.09 29.27
N ALA A 223 -0.03 2.99 29.93
CA ALA A 223 -0.59 3.90 30.94
C ALA A 223 -1.55 4.93 30.33
N MET A 224 -1.22 5.49 29.15
CA MET A 224 -2.11 6.37 28.38
C MET A 224 -3.40 5.63 27.98
N ASP A 225 -3.29 4.44 27.39
CA ASP A 225 -4.43 3.64 26.95
C ASP A 225 -5.32 3.24 28.14
N LYS A 226 -4.73 2.91 29.29
CA LYS A 226 -5.49 2.69 30.54
C LYS A 226 -6.20 3.96 31.00
N THR A 227 -5.56 5.13 30.91
CA THR A 227 -6.17 6.41 31.28
C THR A 227 -7.37 6.75 30.38
N GLU A 228 -7.29 6.47 29.08
CA GLU A 228 -8.42 6.61 28.17
C GLU A 228 -9.57 5.64 28.49
N ARG A 229 -9.26 4.36 28.77
CA ARG A 229 -10.27 3.37 29.21
C ARG A 229 -10.96 3.78 30.51
N ILE A 230 -10.22 4.29 31.50
CA ILE A 230 -10.80 4.84 32.75
C ILE A 230 -11.78 5.96 32.41
N ARG A 231 -11.43 6.86 31.48
CA ARG A 231 -12.28 7.99 31.08
C ARG A 231 -13.56 7.53 30.35
N GLU A 232 -13.46 6.48 29.52
CA GLU A 232 -14.62 5.87 28.86
C GLU A 232 -15.53 5.14 29.86
N ASP A 233 -14.97 4.33 30.75
CA ASP A 233 -15.70 3.68 31.85
C ASP A 233 -16.37 4.73 32.77
N CYS A 234 -15.70 5.84 33.08
CA CYS A 234 -16.27 6.95 33.85
C CYS A 234 -17.44 7.62 33.11
N ARG A 235 -17.36 7.75 31.78
CA ARG A 235 -18.46 8.29 30.97
C ARG A 235 -19.70 7.40 31.06
N VAL A 236 -19.52 6.08 31.04
CA VAL A 236 -20.61 5.11 31.28
C VAL A 236 -21.15 5.26 32.71
N LEU A 237 -20.29 5.34 33.72
CA LEU A 237 -20.67 5.50 35.12
C LEU A 237 -21.52 6.77 35.37
N MET A 238 -21.22 7.89 34.71
CA MET A 238 -22.00 9.13 34.82
C MET A 238 -23.29 9.14 33.98
N SER A 239 -23.51 8.14 33.12
CA SER A 239 -24.73 8.03 32.28
C SER A 239 -25.86 7.22 32.93
N GLY A 240 -25.68 6.73 34.16
CA GLY A 240 -26.69 6.03 34.95
C GLY A 240 -27.78 6.93 35.55
N GLU A 241 -28.83 6.32 36.10
CA GLU A 241 -30.04 6.98 36.62
C GLU A 241 -29.78 8.08 37.67
N ASP A 242 -28.72 7.96 38.48
CA ASP A 242 -28.39 8.92 39.56
C ASP A 242 -27.60 10.17 39.08
N GLY A 243 -27.26 10.26 37.79
CA GLY A 243 -26.54 11.39 37.21
C GLY A 243 -25.04 11.48 37.56
N SER A 244 -24.44 12.66 37.38
CA SER A 244 -22.99 12.84 37.52
C SER A 244 -22.54 12.85 38.99
N THR A 245 -22.07 11.70 39.46
CA THR A 245 -21.46 11.60 40.80
C THR A 245 -20.20 12.47 40.92
N LYS A 246 -20.01 13.11 42.08
CA LYS A 246 -18.84 13.97 42.35
C LYS A 246 -17.51 13.23 42.13
N ALA A 247 -17.42 11.97 42.55
CA ALA A 247 -16.24 11.14 42.32
C ALA A 247 -15.97 10.89 40.83
N GLY A 248 -17.01 10.67 40.01
CA GLY A 248 -16.87 10.56 38.55
C GLY A 248 -16.30 11.83 37.92
N LEU A 249 -16.77 13.00 38.35
CA LEU A 249 -16.26 14.30 37.90
C LEU A 249 -14.80 14.52 38.30
N GLU A 250 -14.42 14.19 39.55
CA GLU A 250 -13.03 14.31 40.04
C GLU A 250 -12.08 13.36 39.29
N ILE A 251 -12.49 12.12 39.04
CA ILE A 251 -11.70 11.14 38.27
C ILE A 251 -11.57 11.59 36.80
N MET A 252 -12.64 12.11 36.18
CA MET A 252 -12.57 12.65 34.82
C MET A 252 -11.68 13.89 34.71
N ALA A 253 -11.68 14.78 35.71
CA ALA A 253 -10.78 15.93 35.75
C ALA A 253 -9.31 15.48 35.90
N SER A 254 -9.03 14.57 36.83
CA SER A 254 -7.69 14.01 37.06
C SER A 254 -7.14 13.28 35.84
N THR A 255 -7.93 12.39 35.24
CA THR A 255 -7.51 11.64 34.03
C THR A 255 -7.36 12.54 32.82
N SER A 256 -8.18 13.58 32.66
CA SER A 256 -8.01 14.55 31.56
C SER A 256 -6.73 15.37 31.72
N ALA A 257 -6.40 15.83 32.94
CA ALA A 257 -5.15 16.54 33.22
C ALA A 257 -3.91 15.65 33.01
N ASN A 258 -3.98 14.38 33.38
CA ASN A 258 -2.91 13.41 33.11
C ASN A 258 -2.75 13.17 31.60
N LEU A 259 -3.84 13.00 30.85
CA LEU A 259 -3.78 12.87 29.39
C LEU A 259 -3.17 14.12 28.73
N GLU A 260 -3.52 15.33 29.17
CA GLU A 260 -2.91 16.57 28.66
C GLU A 260 -1.39 16.62 28.89
N GLN A 261 -0.92 16.26 30.08
CA GLN A 261 0.52 16.12 30.35
C GLN A 261 1.17 15.02 29.50
N GLY A 262 0.46 13.92 29.26
CA GLY A 262 0.88 12.85 28.35
C GLY A 262 1.04 13.33 26.91
N TYR A 263 0.06 14.06 26.37
CA TYR A 263 0.13 14.65 25.03
C TYR A 263 1.24 15.70 24.91
N GLU A 264 1.43 16.56 25.91
CA GLU A 264 2.55 17.52 25.95
C GLU A 264 3.92 16.80 26.00
N LYS A 265 4.02 15.70 26.75
CA LYS A 265 5.21 14.85 26.79
C LYS A 265 5.49 14.20 25.43
N ILE A 266 4.46 13.72 24.73
CA ILE A 266 4.61 13.20 23.36
C ILE A 266 5.08 14.29 22.40
N LEU A 267 4.47 15.48 22.41
CA LEU A 267 4.90 16.61 21.59
C LEU A 267 6.39 16.93 21.80
N ARG A 268 6.83 17.07 23.07
CA ARG A 268 8.24 17.32 23.40
C ARG A 268 9.18 16.23 22.90
N TYR A 269 8.75 14.96 22.93
CA TYR A 269 9.52 13.83 22.40
C TYR A 269 9.60 13.89 20.88
N CYS A 270 8.47 14.01 20.18
CA CYS A 270 8.43 14.13 18.71
C CYS A 270 9.28 15.30 18.21
N SER A 271 9.12 16.50 18.77
CA SER A 271 9.91 17.67 18.38
C SER A 271 11.40 17.53 18.68
N ASN A 272 11.80 16.69 19.64
CA ASN A 272 13.21 16.39 19.88
C ASN A 272 13.75 15.33 18.89
N GLU A 273 13.01 14.25 18.61
CA GLU A 273 13.42 13.25 17.63
C GLU A 273 13.44 13.82 16.20
N PHE A 274 12.47 14.64 15.82
CA PHE A 274 12.46 15.33 14.52
C PHE A 274 13.67 16.25 14.33
N ARG A 275 14.12 16.95 15.39
CA ARG A 275 15.38 17.72 15.37
C ARG A 275 16.64 16.86 15.29
N ARG A 276 16.58 15.59 15.73
CA ARG A 276 17.68 14.62 15.60
C ARG A 276 17.75 14.01 14.19
N VAL A 277 16.60 13.71 13.58
CA VAL A 277 16.48 13.28 12.17
C VAL A 277 17.07 14.31 11.19
N GLY A 278 17.22 15.57 11.58
CA GLY A 278 17.97 16.58 10.81
C GLY A 278 19.50 16.47 10.87
N ARG A 279 20.06 15.70 11.81
CA ARG A 279 21.51 15.55 12.04
C ARG A 279 22.05 14.23 11.52
N ASP A 280 21.30 13.15 11.71
CA ASP A 280 21.71 11.82 11.30
C ASP A 280 21.45 11.63 9.78
N SER A 281 22.39 10.99 9.08
CA SER A 281 22.29 10.79 7.63
C SER A 281 21.35 9.65 7.21
N GLN A 282 20.79 8.92 8.19
CA GLN A 282 19.87 7.81 7.99
C GLN A 282 18.47 8.21 8.45
N LEU A 283 17.47 8.04 7.59
CA LEU A 283 16.08 8.43 7.85
C LEU A 283 15.28 7.29 8.49
N GLU A 284 15.76 6.80 9.64
CA GLU A 284 15.14 5.66 10.32
C GLU A 284 13.99 6.11 11.25
N VAL A 285 12.79 5.56 11.02
CA VAL A 285 11.62 5.80 11.88
C VAL A 285 11.59 4.75 12.99
N SER A 286 11.80 5.17 14.24
CA SER A 286 11.65 4.28 15.39
C SER A 286 10.17 3.89 15.59
N PRO A 287 9.86 2.67 16.07
CA PRO A 287 8.48 2.25 16.31
C PRO A 287 7.81 3.13 17.38
N GLY A 288 8.58 3.64 18.35
CA GLY A 288 8.10 4.59 19.35
C GLY A 288 7.70 5.95 18.76
N MET A 289 8.40 6.43 17.73
CA MET A 289 8.06 7.68 17.03
C MET A 289 6.79 7.54 16.20
N ARG A 290 6.62 6.44 15.45
CA ARG A 290 5.37 6.14 14.73
C ARG A 290 4.17 6.09 15.67
N GLU A 291 4.31 5.36 16.77
CA GLU A 291 3.26 5.15 17.76
C GLU A 291 2.93 6.44 18.57
N ALA A 292 3.91 7.33 18.74
CA ALA A 292 3.75 8.67 19.28
C ALA A 292 2.96 9.60 18.33
N VAL A 293 3.32 9.64 17.05
CA VAL A 293 2.61 10.40 16.01
C VAL A 293 1.17 9.90 15.86
N LEU A 294 0.95 8.58 15.88
CA LEU A 294 -0.38 7.96 15.84
C LEU A 294 -1.27 8.45 16.99
N ARG A 295 -0.76 8.55 18.22
CA ARG A 295 -1.53 9.11 19.35
C ARG A 295 -1.77 10.62 19.23
N LEU A 296 -0.81 11.39 18.71
CA LEU A 296 -0.99 12.84 18.49
C LEU A 296 -2.14 13.17 17.53
N ARG A 297 -2.54 12.27 16.62
CA ARG A 297 -3.72 12.46 15.74
C ARG A 297 -5.01 12.78 16.51
N LYS A 298 -5.15 12.33 17.77
CA LYS A 298 -6.31 12.66 18.62
C LYS A 298 -6.34 14.14 19.07
N ARG A 299 -5.26 14.89 18.86
CA ARG A 299 -5.09 16.31 19.20
C ARG A 299 -4.40 17.02 18.02
N PRO A 300 -5.14 17.37 16.94
CA PRO A 300 -4.55 17.83 15.69
C PRO A 300 -3.66 19.07 15.85
N GLU A 301 -4.00 20.01 16.74
CA GLU A 301 -3.18 21.20 17.03
C GLU A 301 -1.74 20.85 17.43
N LEU A 302 -1.56 19.85 18.31
CA LEU A 302 -0.25 19.38 18.78
C LEU A 302 0.47 18.55 17.70
N LEU A 303 -0.28 17.84 16.86
CA LEU A 303 0.30 17.15 15.70
C LEU A 303 0.86 18.17 14.70
N THR A 304 0.12 19.22 14.37
CA THR A 304 0.57 20.29 13.48
C THR A 304 1.82 20.99 14.03
N GLU A 305 1.90 21.29 15.33
CA GLU A 305 3.12 21.85 15.94
C GLU A 305 4.34 20.90 15.85
N ALA A 306 4.12 19.59 16.02
CA ALA A 306 5.19 18.60 15.83
C ALA A 306 5.64 18.53 14.36
N LEU A 307 4.69 18.55 13.43
CA LEU A 307 4.93 18.46 11.98
C LEU A 307 5.58 19.72 11.40
N THR A 308 5.29 20.92 11.92
CA THR A 308 6.03 22.14 11.55
C THR A 308 7.48 22.09 12.03
N SER A 309 7.73 21.63 13.26
CA SER A 309 9.11 21.41 13.73
C SER A 309 9.86 20.35 12.91
N LEU A 310 9.16 19.37 12.33
CA LEU A 310 9.73 18.43 11.37
C LEU A 310 10.08 19.12 10.05
N SER A 311 9.12 19.81 9.42
CA SER A 311 9.32 20.42 8.10
C SER A 311 10.41 21.49 8.10
N GLU A 312 10.48 22.35 9.12
CA GLU A 312 11.57 23.32 9.30
C GLU A 312 12.96 22.66 9.36
N THR A 313 13.04 21.53 10.08
CA THR A 313 14.29 20.76 10.24
C THR A 313 14.65 20.10 8.90
N ARG A 314 13.73 19.34 8.30
CA ARG A 314 13.95 18.63 7.02
C ARG A 314 14.33 19.60 5.90
N GLN A 315 13.62 20.71 5.76
CA GLN A 315 13.90 21.74 4.75
C GLN A 315 15.30 22.33 4.90
N THR A 316 15.78 22.52 6.13
CA THR A 316 17.12 23.05 6.40
C THR A 316 18.21 21.99 6.15
N THR A 317 17.94 20.73 6.51
CA THR A 317 18.85 19.60 6.27
C THR A 317 18.97 19.27 4.79
N LEU A 318 17.86 19.21 4.03
CA LEU A 318 17.87 18.96 2.58
C LEU A 318 18.59 20.06 1.80
N LEU A 319 18.37 21.34 2.14
CA LEU A 319 19.15 22.44 1.56
C LEU A 319 20.65 22.28 1.84
N SER A 320 21.01 21.96 3.09
CA SER A 320 22.40 21.79 3.51
C SER A 320 23.07 20.59 2.83
N SER A 321 22.36 19.48 2.67
CA SER A 321 22.86 18.27 2.00
C SER A 321 22.99 18.47 0.49
N PHE A 322 22.10 19.23 -0.16
CA PHE A 322 22.25 19.61 -1.57
C PHE A 322 23.49 20.50 -1.79
N ILE A 323 23.67 21.54 -0.96
CA ILE A 323 24.86 22.39 -1.03
C ILE A 323 26.13 21.58 -0.76
N ALA A 324 26.09 20.61 0.15
CA ALA A 324 27.20 19.70 0.39
C ALA A 324 27.48 18.77 -0.81
N ALA A 325 26.45 18.19 -1.45
CA ALA A 325 26.61 17.38 -2.65
C ALA A 325 27.21 18.18 -3.82
N LEU A 326 26.82 19.45 -3.97
CA LEU A 326 27.36 20.36 -4.96
C LEU A 326 28.82 20.73 -4.72
N THR A 327 29.17 21.12 -3.49
CA THR A 327 30.47 21.75 -3.16
C THR A 327 31.51 20.81 -2.55
N ARG A 328 31.10 19.72 -1.89
CA ARG A 328 31.96 18.77 -1.14
C ARG A 328 31.86 17.33 -1.65
N GLY A 329 30.74 16.97 -2.27
CA GLY A 329 30.45 15.59 -2.67
C GLY A 329 30.01 14.72 -1.49
N GLY A 330 30.04 13.41 -1.68
CA GLY A 330 29.66 12.42 -0.67
C GLY A 330 30.71 12.21 0.43
N PRO A 331 30.38 11.41 1.47
CA PRO A 331 31.33 11.06 2.53
C PRO A 331 32.59 10.42 1.92
N SER A 332 33.76 10.83 2.41
CA SER A 332 35.08 10.50 1.83
C SER A 332 35.37 11.09 0.44
N GLY A 333 34.59 12.06 -0.03
CA GLY A 333 34.81 12.75 -1.33
C GLY A 333 34.30 11.98 -2.55
N TYR A 334 33.50 10.93 -2.33
CA TYR A 334 32.86 10.12 -3.36
C TYR A 334 31.35 9.97 -3.06
N PRO A 335 30.45 10.22 -4.03
CA PRO A 335 30.71 10.82 -5.35
C PRO A 335 31.34 12.21 -5.23
N ARG A 336 32.06 12.63 -6.28
CA ARG A 336 32.75 13.93 -6.31
C ARG A 336 31.75 15.09 -6.27
N PRO A 337 32.15 16.30 -5.80
CA PRO A 337 31.30 17.48 -5.86
C PRO A 337 30.74 17.72 -7.26
N ILE A 338 29.42 17.92 -7.37
CA ILE A 338 28.73 18.09 -8.65
C ILE A 338 29.23 19.35 -9.40
N GLU A 339 29.65 20.40 -8.68
CA GLU A 339 30.20 21.63 -9.26
C GLU A 339 31.50 21.41 -10.06
N LEU A 340 32.23 20.29 -9.85
CA LEU A 340 33.38 19.94 -10.69
C LEU A 340 32.99 19.60 -12.13
N HIS A 341 31.73 19.19 -12.36
CA HIS A 341 31.19 18.90 -13.69
C HIS A 341 30.57 20.12 -14.38
N ALA A 342 30.64 21.33 -13.80
CA ALA A 342 30.03 22.54 -14.38
C ALA A 342 30.55 22.95 -15.78
N HIS A 343 31.64 22.33 -16.26
CA HIS A 343 32.16 22.46 -17.63
C HIS A 343 31.43 21.57 -18.65
N ASP A 344 30.64 20.60 -18.19
CA ASP A 344 29.77 19.74 -18.97
C ASP A 344 28.31 20.02 -18.55
N PRO A 345 27.60 20.92 -19.26
CA PRO A 345 26.25 21.35 -18.92
C PRO A 345 25.25 20.20 -18.79
N MET A 346 25.35 19.18 -19.66
CA MET A 346 24.45 18.02 -19.66
C MET A 346 24.63 17.20 -18.39
N ARG A 347 25.89 16.87 -18.06
CA ARG A 347 26.20 16.13 -16.84
C ARG A 347 25.89 16.93 -15.58
N TYR A 348 26.20 18.23 -15.55
CA TYR A 348 25.95 19.08 -14.40
C TYR A 348 24.46 19.18 -14.05
N VAL A 349 23.60 19.41 -15.05
CA VAL A 349 22.14 19.42 -14.86
C VAL A 349 21.62 18.02 -14.52
N GLY A 350 22.11 16.98 -15.20
CA GLY A 350 21.74 15.58 -14.92
C GLY A 350 22.07 15.13 -13.50
N ASP A 351 23.29 15.39 -13.01
CA ASP A 351 23.74 15.07 -11.65
C ASP A 351 22.89 15.80 -10.60
N MET A 352 22.53 17.08 -10.84
CA MET A 352 21.63 17.84 -9.96
C MET A 352 20.22 17.23 -9.91
N LEU A 353 19.62 16.92 -11.06
CA LEU A 353 18.27 16.35 -11.14
C LEU A 353 18.21 14.93 -10.56
N ALA A 354 19.24 14.11 -10.81
CA ALA A 354 19.37 12.77 -10.24
C ALA A 354 19.47 12.81 -8.70
N TRP A 355 20.27 13.73 -8.16
CA TRP A 355 20.37 13.91 -6.71
C TRP A 355 19.03 14.32 -6.10
N VAL A 356 18.33 15.28 -6.73
CA VAL A 356 17.02 15.75 -6.27
C VAL A 356 16.00 14.60 -6.30
N HIS A 357 15.96 13.80 -7.37
CA HIS A 357 15.08 12.63 -7.48
C HIS A 357 15.34 11.60 -6.38
N GLN A 358 16.60 11.29 -6.10
CA GLN A 358 16.96 10.36 -5.02
C GLN A 358 16.58 10.91 -3.63
N ALA A 359 16.83 12.20 -3.38
CA ALA A 359 16.49 12.84 -2.11
C ALA A 359 14.98 12.82 -1.83
N ILE A 360 14.17 13.03 -2.86
CA ILE A 360 12.69 13.00 -2.79
C ILE A 360 12.15 11.61 -2.53
N ALA A 361 12.72 10.60 -3.20
CA ALA A 361 12.36 9.21 -2.95
C ALA A 361 12.60 8.83 -1.48
N ALA A 362 13.77 9.22 -0.94
CA ALA A 362 14.12 8.98 0.46
C ALA A 362 13.27 9.79 1.46
N GLU A 363 12.97 11.06 1.17
CA GLU A 363 12.10 11.90 2.02
C GLU A 363 10.69 11.33 2.09
N ARG A 364 10.15 10.88 0.95
CA ARG A 364 8.81 10.31 0.90
C ARG A 364 8.74 8.93 1.55
N GLU A 365 9.73 8.06 1.37
CA GLU A 365 9.80 6.77 2.10
C GLU A 365 9.86 6.99 3.63
N PHE A 366 10.60 8.00 4.08
CA PHE A 366 10.64 8.41 5.48
C PHE A 366 9.26 8.85 6.00
N LEU A 367 8.53 9.67 5.25
CA LEU A 367 7.18 10.12 5.64
C LEU A 367 6.13 9.00 5.56
N GLU A 368 6.16 8.14 4.54
CA GLU A 368 5.31 6.94 4.43
C GLU A 368 5.54 6.02 5.67
N SER A 369 6.80 5.81 6.05
CA SER A 369 7.18 5.05 7.25
C SER A 369 6.80 5.73 8.58
N LEU A 370 6.78 7.08 8.62
CA LEU A 370 6.39 7.86 9.80
C LEU A 370 4.90 7.71 10.11
N PHE A 371 4.05 7.78 9.09
CA PHE A 371 2.60 7.60 9.25
C PHE A 371 2.17 6.13 9.28
N GLY A 372 3.03 5.20 8.84
CA GLY A 372 2.75 3.77 8.87
C GLY A 372 1.94 3.28 7.66
N LEU A 373 1.89 4.08 6.59
CA LEU A 373 1.44 3.62 5.29
C LEU A 373 2.34 2.46 4.85
N LYS A 374 1.74 1.37 4.36
CA LYS A 374 2.54 0.25 3.86
C LYS A 374 3.32 0.70 2.63
N ASN A 375 4.65 0.59 2.68
CA ASN A 375 5.49 0.63 1.48
C ASN A 375 4.92 -0.40 0.49
N ASP A 376 4.34 0.06 -0.62
CA ASP A 376 3.57 -0.78 -1.55
C ASP A 376 4.46 -1.63 -2.47
N GLY A 377 5.66 -2.01 -1.99
CA GLY A 377 6.70 -2.72 -2.75
C GLY A 377 7.21 -1.99 -4.00
N ARG A 378 6.79 -0.73 -4.21
CA ARG A 378 7.01 0.02 -5.44
C ARG A 378 8.49 0.38 -5.61
N MET A 379 9.02 0.13 -6.81
CA MET A 379 10.35 0.61 -7.19
C MET A 379 10.35 2.13 -7.38
N VAL A 380 11.48 2.76 -7.10
CA VAL A 380 11.70 4.20 -7.34
C VAL A 380 11.38 4.54 -8.80
N GLY A 381 10.46 5.48 -9.03
CA GLY A 381 10.04 5.92 -10.36
C GLY A 381 8.74 5.29 -10.90
N SER A 382 8.10 4.35 -10.19
CA SER A 382 6.77 3.84 -10.61
C SER A 382 5.70 4.94 -10.58
N ILE A 383 4.81 4.96 -11.58
CA ILE A 383 3.67 5.89 -11.64
C ILE A 383 2.78 5.72 -10.40
N ARG A 384 2.62 6.77 -9.59
CA ARG A 384 1.65 6.81 -8.49
C ARG A 384 0.28 7.28 -9.01
N ARG A 385 -0.78 6.58 -8.60
CA ARG A 385 -2.15 7.11 -8.62
C ARG A 385 -2.38 7.92 -7.35
N PHE A 386 -2.87 9.15 -7.49
CA PHE A 386 -3.12 10.07 -6.36
C PHE A 386 -4.57 9.97 -5.83
N ASP A 387 -5.33 8.96 -6.26
CA ASP A 387 -6.77 8.77 -5.99
C ASP A 387 -7.12 8.49 -4.51
N ALA A 388 -6.12 8.30 -3.64
CA ALA A 388 -6.32 8.05 -2.23
C ALA A 388 -6.59 9.35 -1.46
N LYS A 389 -7.88 9.69 -1.28
CA LYS A 389 -8.36 10.76 -0.37
C LYS A 389 -8.17 10.39 1.11
N GLY A 390 -6.93 10.10 1.52
CA GLY A 390 -6.55 9.90 2.91
C GLY A 390 -5.85 11.14 3.45
N GLU A 391 -6.25 11.59 4.64
CA GLU A 391 -5.64 12.71 5.38
C GLU A 391 -4.11 12.55 5.49
N GLU A 392 -3.63 11.30 5.56
CA GLU A 392 -2.20 10.96 5.64
C GLU A 392 -1.43 11.31 4.35
N GLU A 393 -2.01 11.06 3.17
CA GLU A 393 -1.37 11.36 1.88
C GLU A 393 -1.37 12.87 1.62
N GLU A 394 -2.36 13.60 2.15
CA GLU A 394 -2.41 15.06 2.16
C GLU A 394 -1.30 15.66 3.05
N TRP A 395 -1.15 15.20 4.29
CA TRP A 395 -0.02 15.62 5.13
C TRP A 395 1.34 15.28 4.52
N ILE A 396 1.48 14.13 3.86
CA ILE A 396 2.72 13.78 3.13
C ILE A 396 2.98 14.79 2.02
N ARG A 397 1.96 15.16 1.23
CA ARG A 397 2.09 16.15 0.14
C ARG A 397 2.54 17.52 0.67
N GLU A 398 1.86 18.03 1.69
CA GLU A 398 2.20 19.31 2.34
C GLU A 398 3.63 19.30 2.91
N LEU A 399 4.01 18.24 3.62
CA LEU A 399 5.33 18.10 4.21
C LEU A 399 6.44 17.98 3.16
N MET A 400 6.18 17.30 2.05
CA MET A 400 7.11 17.21 0.92
C MET A 400 7.35 18.57 0.27
N ASP A 401 6.30 19.36 0.00
CA ASP A 401 6.43 20.70 -0.57
C ASP A 401 7.17 21.66 0.37
N LEU A 402 6.87 21.61 1.67
CA LEU A 402 7.60 22.36 2.69
C LEU A 402 9.07 21.94 2.75
N ALA A 403 9.38 20.64 2.74
CA ALA A 403 10.75 20.12 2.79
C ALA A 403 11.58 20.53 1.56
N VAL A 404 10.99 20.52 0.36
CA VAL A 404 11.68 20.85 -0.89
C VAL A 404 11.71 22.37 -1.18
N GLY A 405 10.88 23.18 -0.53
CA GLY A 405 10.74 24.62 -0.87
C GLY A 405 12.04 25.45 -0.86
N LYS A 406 12.94 25.28 0.12
CA LYS A 406 14.25 25.97 0.11
C LYS A 406 15.23 25.39 -0.92
N LEU A 407 15.05 24.15 -1.36
CA LEU A 407 15.89 23.45 -2.34
C LEU A 407 15.58 23.91 -3.78
N CYS A 408 14.31 24.20 -4.09
CA CYS A 408 13.89 24.69 -5.41
C CYS A 408 14.64 25.95 -5.87
N VAL A 409 14.90 26.90 -4.95
CA VAL A 409 15.56 28.19 -5.30
C VAL A 409 17.00 28.01 -5.82
N PRO A 410 17.95 27.38 -5.09
CA PRO A 410 19.31 27.17 -5.59
C PRO A 410 19.39 26.20 -6.78
N LEU A 411 18.45 25.24 -6.90
CA LEU A 411 18.32 24.37 -8.08
C LEU A 411 17.96 25.22 -9.30
N LYS A 412 16.86 25.98 -9.24
CA LYS A 412 16.39 26.88 -10.30
C LYS A 412 17.47 27.86 -10.74
N MET A 413 18.13 28.52 -9.80
CA MET A 413 19.18 29.49 -10.12
C MET A 413 20.37 28.85 -10.85
N ARG A 414 20.86 27.68 -10.39
CA ARG A 414 21.99 26.99 -11.03
C ARG A 414 21.63 26.48 -12.43
N VAL A 415 20.48 25.81 -12.58
CA VAL A 415 20.07 25.26 -13.89
C VAL A 415 19.78 26.40 -14.88
N GLN A 416 19.06 27.46 -14.47
CA GLN A 416 18.83 28.63 -15.35
C GLN A 416 20.13 29.35 -15.71
N GLN A 417 21.12 29.41 -14.82
CA GLN A 417 22.44 29.95 -15.15
C GLN A 417 23.14 29.10 -16.21
N THR A 418 23.15 27.77 -16.05
CA THR A 418 23.74 26.83 -17.02
C THR A 418 23.08 26.92 -18.39
N ILE A 419 21.74 26.98 -18.45
CA ILE A 419 20.98 27.19 -19.69
C ILE A 419 21.38 28.51 -20.36
N ARG A 420 21.40 29.62 -19.61
CA ARG A 420 21.70 30.96 -20.17
C ARG A 420 23.15 31.14 -20.60
N SER A 421 24.09 30.36 -20.07
CA SER A 421 25.48 30.34 -20.52
C SER A 421 25.72 29.47 -21.76
N GLN A 422 24.70 28.80 -22.28
CA GLN A 422 24.87 27.83 -23.36
C GLN A 422 24.81 28.47 -24.75
N GLU A 423 25.94 28.44 -25.47
CA GLU A 423 26.05 28.99 -26.83
C GLU A 423 25.52 28.04 -27.92
N SER A 424 25.60 26.73 -27.71
CA SER A 424 25.14 25.72 -28.70
C SER A 424 23.66 25.37 -28.51
N SER A 425 22.85 25.68 -29.53
CA SER A 425 21.42 25.34 -29.65
C SER A 425 21.15 23.84 -29.40
N ILE A 426 21.98 22.94 -29.95
CA ILE A 426 21.89 21.48 -29.77
C ILE A 426 21.97 21.08 -28.29
N VAL A 427 22.88 21.70 -27.52
CA VAL A 427 23.03 21.40 -26.08
C VAL A 427 21.87 21.99 -25.29
N SER A 428 21.42 23.22 -25.61
CA SER A 428 20.22 23.81 -24.99
C SER A 428 18.99 22.93 -25.18
N TYR A 429 18.81 22.34 -26.38
CA TYR A 429 17.73 21.40 -26.66
C TYR A 429 17.86 20.08 -25.87
N LYS A 430 19.07 19.50 -25.82
CA LYS A 430 19.33 18.29 -25.00
C LYS A 430 19.06 18.54 -23.50
N ILE A 431 19.38 19.73 -22.98
CA ILE A 431 19.05 20.13 -21.60
C ILE A 431 17.54 20.27 -21.41
N ALA A 432 16.82 20.87 -22.37
CA ALA A 432 15.36 20.99 -22.33
C ALA A 432 14.67 19.61 -22.28
N ASN A 433 15.07 18.67 -23.14
CA ASN A 433 14.51 17.31 -23.15
C ASN A 433 14.86 16.54 -21.86
N LEU A 434 16.07 16.72 -21.31
CA LEU A 434 16.46 16.15 -20.02
C LEU A 434 15.57 16.69 -18.87
N LEU A 435 15.31 18.00 -18.85
CA LEU A 435 14.43 18.63 -17.88
C LEU A 435 12.98 18.15 -18.02
N GLN A 436 12.48 18.03 -19.25
CA GLN A 436 11.15 17.48 -19.55
C GLN A 436 11.00 16.03 -19.05
N PHE A 437 12.01 15.18 -19.26
CA PHE A 437 12.03 13.81 -18.73
C PHE A 437 11.95 13.78 -17.20
N TYR A 438 12.77 14.58 -16.51
CA TYR A 438 12.72 14.67 -15.05
C TYR A 438 11.43 15.32 -14.54
N LEU A 439 10.86 16.31 -15.23
CA LEU A 439 9.56 16.89 -14.92
C LEU A 439 8.46 15.83 -14.94
N MET A 440 8.37 15.03 -16.01
CA MET A 440 7.42 13.92 -16.10
C MET A 440 7.63 12.88 -15.00
N THR A 441 8.89 12.57 -14.67
CA THR A 441 9.24 11.63 -13.59
C THR A 441 8.84 12.15 -12.20
N MET A 442 9.00 13.45 -11.93
CA MET A 442 8.60 14.08 -10.67
C MET A 442 7.08 14.20 -10.54
N ARG A 443 6.37 14.57 -11.62
CA ARG A 443 4.90 14.56 -11.65
C ARG A 443 4.33 13.20 -11.31
N ARG A 444 4.90 12.13 -11.86
CA ARG A 444 4.54 10.72 -11.57
C ARG A 444 4.82 10.27 -10.13
N THR A 445 5.66 10.98 -9.37
CA THR A 445 6.10 10.56 -8.02
C THR A 445 5.61 11.43 -6.87
N ILE A 446 5.38 12.73 -7.08
CA ILE A 446 4.90 13.71 -6.07
C ILE A 446 3.54 14.33 -6.45
N GLY A 447 3.26 14.48 -7.74
CA GLY A 447 2.04 15.10 -8.27
C GLY A 447 2.33 16.31 -9.17
N GLU A 448 1.34 16.79 -9.92
CA GLU A 448 1.51 17.92 -10.84
C GLU A 448 1.57 19.28 -10.14
N GLU A 449 0.78 19.44 -9.07
CA GLU A 449 0.65 20.70 -8.32
C GLU A 449 1.83 20.97 -7.36
N ALA A 450 2.68 19.97 -7.12
CA ALA A 450 3.81 20.08 -6.20
C ALA A 450 4.77 21.23 -6.58
N LEU A 451 5.35 21.88 -5.58
CA LEU A 451 6.23 23.05 -5.74
C LEU A 451 7.48 22.72 -6.57
N LEU A 452 7.95 21.47 -6.54
CA LEU A 452 9.03 21.04 -7.42
C LEU A 452 8.57 20.84 -8.87
N SER A 453 7.39 20.24 -9.08
CA SER A 453 6.85 20.01 -10.42
C SER A 453 6.60 21.34 -11.15
N THR A 454 6.08 22.34 -10.44
CA THR A 454 5.95 23.71 -10.95
C THR A 454 7.32 24.36 -11.20
N THR A 455 8.26 24.26 -10.25
CA THR A 455 9.65 24.77 -10.43
C THR A 455 10.35 24.15 -11.65
N LEU A 456 10.23 22.83 -11.84
CA LEU A 456 10.83 22.14 -12.98
C LEU A 456 10.14 22.52 -14.30
N LYS A 457 8.81 22.72 -14.31
CA LYS A 457 8.10 23.25 -15.47
C LYS A 457 8.67 24.61 -15.89
N GLU A 458 8.75 25.56 -14.95
CA GLU A 458 9.31 26.90 -15.22
C GLU A 458 10.76 26.86 -15.75
N ILE A 459 11.60 25.93 -15.28
CA ILE A 459 12.98 25.78 -15.77
C ILE A 459 13.00 25.14 -17.16
N THR A 460 12.09 24.20 -17.43
CA THR A 460 11.94 23.54 -18.74
C THR A 460 11.44 24.53 -19.79
N ASP A 461 10.43 25.34 -19.45
CA ASP A 461 9.89 26.41 -20.30
C ASP A 461 11.00 27.43 -20.66
N VAL A 462 11.86 27.78 -19.70
CA VAL A 462 13.04 28.65 -19.94
C VAL A 462 14.10 27.95 -20.79
N ALA A 463 14.29 26.64 -20.66
CA ALA A 463 15.22 25.87 -21.49
C ALA A 463 14.77 25.84 -22.96
N TYR A 464 13.50 25.52 -23.21
CA TYR A 464 12.93 25.58 -24.56
C TYR A 464 12.98 27.00 -25.12
N LYS A 465 12.66 28.02 -24.33
CA LYS A 465 12.78 29.41 -24.79
C LYS A 465 14.20 29.76 -25.22
N VAL A 466 15.22 29.44 -24.42
CA VAL A 466 16.63 29.73 -24.78
C VAL A 466 17.07 28.93 -26.02
N PHE A 467 16.54 27.72 -26.22
CA PHE A 467 16.72 26.98 -27.47
C PHE A 467 16.07 27.71 -28.67
N TYR A 468 14.80 28.11 -28.57
CA TYR A 468 14.09 28.85 -29.62
C TYR A 468 14.77 30.19 -29.96
N ASP A 469 15.09 31.00 -28.95
CA ASP A 469 15.83 32.26 -29.10
C ASP A 469 17.19 32.03 -29.80
N SER A 470 17.86 30.89 -29.53
CA SER A 470 19.15 30.51 -30.12
C SER A 470 19.02 30.11 -31.60
N ILE A 471 18.07 29.23 -31.96
CA ILE A 471 17.87 28.85 -33.37
C ILE A 471 17.33 30.02 -34.21
N GLU A 472 16.48 30.89 -33.64
CA GLU A 472 16.03 32.10 -34.32
C GLU A 472 17.20 33.05 -34.58
N THR A 473 18.09 33.24 -33.60
CA THR A 473 19.30 34.07 -33.77
C THR A 473 20.24 33.50 -34.84
N GLN A 474 20.43 32.17 -34.88
CA GLN A 474 21.21 31.49 -35.93
C GLN A 474 20.58 31.70 -37.32
N SER A 475 19.25 31.51 -37.42
CA SER A 475 18.49 31.65 -38.66
C SER A 475 18.48 33.10 -39.19
N GLN A 476 18.26 34.08 -38.31
CA GLN A 476 18.36 35.51 -38.66
C GLN A 476 19.79 35.94 -39.05
N ALA A 477 20.83 35.32 -38.45
CA ALA A 477 22.21 35.58 -38.84
C ALA A 477 22.49 35.05 -40.25
N LEU A 478 22.01 33.85 -40.58
CA LEU A 478 22.13 33.25 -41.92
C LEU A 478 21.50 34.13 -43.01
N SER A 479 20.30 34.68 -42.78
CA SER A 479 19.65 35.61 -43.73
C SER A 479 20.39 36.94 -43.94
N ARG A 480 21.41 37.26 -43.14
CA ARG A 480 22.27 38.45 -43.31
C ARG A 480 23.61 38.14 -44.00
N ILE A 481 23.94 36.86 -44.20
CA ILE A 481 25.15 36.46 -44.91
C ILE A 481 24.90 36.64 -46.41
N GLY A 482 25.64 37.55 -47.04
CA GLY A 482 25.69 37.64 -48.50
C GLY A 482 26.56 36.54 -49.10
N LEU A 483 26.23 36.10 -50.31
CA LEU A 483 27.12 35.24 -51.10
C LEU A 483 28.31 36.06 -51.59
N ASP A 484 29.47 35.40 -51.72
CA ASP A 484 30.63 36.00 -52.40
C ASP A 484 30.32 36.17 -53.90
N ASP A 485 30.55 37.37 -54.44
CA ASP A 485 30.35 37.68 -55.86
C ASP A 485 31.40 36.98 -56.75
N ASP A 486 32.61 36.73 -56.23
CA ASP A 486 33.72 36.14 -56.99
C ASP A 486 33.57 34.63 -57.19
N ASP A 487 32.91 33.92 -56.27
CA ASP A 487 32.72 32.46 -56.33
C ASP A 487 31.83 32.04 -57.52
N PRO A 488 32.31 31.22 -58.48
CA PRO A 488 31.49 30.70 -59.57
C PRO A 488 30.62 29.49 -59.19
N SER A 489 30.69 28.97 -57.95
CA SER A 489 29.97 27.75 -57.57
C SER A 489 28.44 27.89 -57.64
N LEU A 490 27.77 26.75 -57.85
CA LEU A 490 26.32 26.57 -57.79
C LEU A 490 25.91 25.55 -56.72
N THR A 491 26.82 25.25 -55.80
CA THR A 491 26.61 24.32 -54.68
C THR A 491 26.05 25.06 -53.45
N PRO A 492 25.38 24.37 -52.52
CA PRO A 492 24.93 24.98 -51.27
C PRO A 492 26.10 25.64 -50.51
N PRO A 493 25.96 26.90 -50.03
CA PRO A 493 27.02 27.59 -49.29
C PRO A 493 27.38 26.88 -47.98
N LEU A 494 28.63 27.01 -47.52
CA LEU A 494 29.08 26.38 -46.26
C LEU A 494 28.17 26.73 -45.06
N ALA A 495 27.71 27.98 -44.95
CA ALA A 495 26.79 28.40 -43.89
C ALA A 495 25.42 27.67 -43.93
N VAL A 496 24.97 27.22 -45.10
CA VAL A 496 23.77 26.38 -45.25
C VAL A 496 24.06 24.95 -44.82
N LEU A 497 25.23 24.40 -45.20
CA LEU A 497 25.65 23.06 -44.82
C LEU A 497 25.82 22.95 -43.29
N ASP A 498 26.45 23.94 -42.66
CA ASP A 498 26.64 24.00 -41.21
C ASP A 498 25.31 24.13 -40.46
N HIS A 499 24.38 24.97 -40.95
CA HIS A 499 23.04 25.11 -40.36
C HIS A 499 22.18 23.85 -40.53
N ALA A 500 22.25 23.20 -41.70
CA ALA A 500 21.59 21.93 -41.95
C ALA A 500 22.16 20.78 -41.09
N GLN A 501 23.47 20.81 -40.79
CA GLN A 501 24.10 19.89 -39.84
C GLN A 501 23.53 20.08 -38.42
N ILE A 502 23.37 21.33 -37.97
CA ILE A 502 22.74 21.63 -36.67
C ILE A 502 21.30 21.12 -36.66
N LEU A 503 20.50 21.40 -37.69
CA LEU A 503 19.13 20.92 -37.81
C LEU A 503 19.06 19.38 -37.74
N ARG A 504 19.95 18.67 -38.45
CA ARG A 504 20.06 17.20 -38.41
C ARG A 504 20.39 16.66 -37.02
N GLU A 505 21.28 17.31 -36.28
CA GLU A 505 21.58 16.92 -34.90
C GLU A 505 20.39 17.16 -33.96
N VAL A 506 19.66 18.27 -34.10
CA VAL A 506 18.43 18.54 -33.31
C VAL A 506 17.34 17.51 -33.64
N MET A 507 17.12 17.19 -34.93
CA MET A 507 16.18 16.14 -35.37
C MET A 507 16.55 14.77 -34.80
N THR A 508 17.84 14.42 -34.79
CA THR A 508 18.32 13.17 -34.17
C THR A 508 18.05 13.13 -32.66
N VAL A 509 18.25 14.26 -31.96
CA VAL A 509 17.92 14.36 -30.53
C VAL A 509 16.42 14.21 -30.29
N TYR A 510 15.58 14.86 -31.10
CA TYR A 510 14.13 14.72 -31.01
C TYR A 510 13.69 13.27 -31.19
N GLN A 511 14.11 12.61 -32.27
CA GLN A 511 13.83 11.20 -32.55
C GLN A 511 14.25 10.28 -31.39
N SER A 512 15.40 10.53 -30.77
CA SER A 512 15.88 9.76 -29.61
C SER A 512 15.15 10.05 -28.29
N SER A 513 14.34 11.11 -28.24
CA SER A 513 13.57 11.53 -27.05
C SER A 513 12.12 11.02 -27.07
N LEU A 514 11.63 10.55 -28.23
CA LEU A 514 10.29 9.99 -28.39
C LEU A 514 10.14 8.72 -27.55
N LEU A 515 9.01 8.60 -26.83
CA LEU A 515 8.77 7.48 -25.91
C LEU A 515 8.13 6.25 -26.60
N GLY A 516 7.77 6.37 -27.88
CA GLY A 516 7.18 5.29 -28.70
C GLY A 516 5.69 5.01 -28.46
N ASP A 517 5.06 5.75 -27.54
CA ASP A 517 3.63 5.65 -27.15
C ASP A 517 2.84 6.92 -27.58
N GLU A 518 3.48 7.77 -28.40
CA GLU A 518 2.95 9.06 -28.88
C GLU A 518 2.35 8.88 -30.28
N ARG A 519 1.22 9.55 -30.58
CA ARG A 519 0.57 9.43 -31.89
C ARG A 519 1.37 10.17 -32.96
N GLU A 520 1.37 9.65 -34.20
CA GLU A 520 2.12 10.25 -35.31
C GLU A 520 1.79 11.74 -35.52
N ASP A 521 0.54 12.16 -35.36
CA ASP A 521 0.16 13.58 -35.44
C ASP A 521 0.72 14.46 -34.30
N GLU A 522 0.89 13.91 -33.10
CA GLU A 522 1.50 14.60 -31.95
C GLU A 522 3.02 14.74 -32.17
N ILE A 523 3.65 13.72 -32.75
CA ILE A 523 5.07 13.76 -33.16
C ILE A 523 5.27 14.79 -34.30
N ASN A 524 4.43 14.73 -35.33
CA ASN A 524 4.51 15.62 -36.50
C ASN A 524 4.27 17.09 -36.12
N SER A 525 3.34 17.36 -35.19
CA SER A 525 3.08 18.73 -34.71
C SER A 525 4.11 19.22 -33.70
N GLY A 526 4.64 18.32 -32.85
CA GLY A 526 5.60 18.66 -31.79
C GLY A 526 6.93 19.24 -32.27
N PHE A 527 7.34 18.97 -33.51
CA PHE A 527 8.58 19.49 -34.10
C PHE A 527 8.39 20.52 -35.22
N HIS A 528 7.15 20.76 -35.68
CA HIS A 528 6.87 21.62 -36.84
C HIS A 528 7.44 23.04 -36.68
N GLN A 529 7.24 23.64 -35.49
CA GLN A 529 7.72 24.99 -35.18
C GLN A 529 9.25 25.12 -35.33
N VAL A 530 10.01 24.06 -35.03
CA VAL A 530 11.48 24.05 -35.20
C VAL A 530 11.84 24.01 -36.68
N LEU A 531 11.10 23.23 -37.49
CA LEU A 531 11.28 23.18 -38.94
C LEU A 531 10.98 24.55 -39.58
N ASP A 532 9.90 25.22 -39.21
CA ASP A 532 9.56 26.54 -39.75
C ASP A 532 10.68 27.57 -39.46
N ILE A 533 11.14 27.65 -38.21
CA ILE A 533 12.20 28.59 -37.80
C ILE A 533 13.54 28.28 -38.47
N MET A 534 13.87 27.01 -38.69
CA MET A 534 15.17 26.59 -39.23
C MET A 534 15.21 26.40 -40.75
N VAL A 535 14.10 26.13 -41.45
CA VAL A 535 14.08 25.84 -42.90
C VAL A 535 13.67 27.06 -43.71
N ASP A 536 12.59 27.75 -43.34
CA ASP A 536 12.00 28.81 -44.18
C ASP A 536 12.94 30.02 -44.40
N PRO A 537 13.75 30.45 -43.40
CA PRO A 537 14.74 31.50 -43.63
C PRO A 537 15.92 31.04 -44.50
N VAL A 538 16.23 29.74 -44.54
CA VAL A 538 17.26 29.18 -45.45
C VAL A 538 16.74 29.21 -46.89
N VAL A 539 15.50 28.77 -47.11
CA VAL A 539 14.81 28.84 -48.41
C VAL A 539 14.77 30.29 -48.90
N THR A 540 14.34 31.21 -48.05
CA THR A 540 14.26 32.66 -48.34
C THR A 540 15.63 33.24 -48.66
N MET A 541 16.66 32.90 -47.88
CA MET A 541 18.04 33.35 -48.11
C MET A 541 18.59 32.83 -49.44
N CYS A 542 18.40 31.55 -49.76
CA CYS A 542 18.88 30.96 -51.01
C CYS A 542 18.26 31.65 -52.24
N VAL A 543 16.95 31.92 -52.21
CA VAL A 543 16.26 32.65 -53.28
C VAL A 543 16.76 34.10 -53.38
N SER A 544 16.68 34.86 -52.28
CA SER A 544 17.04 36.29 -52.25
C SER A 544 18.49 36.54 -52.67
N ASN A 545 19.43 35.75 -52.12
CA ASN A 545 20.85 35.88 -52.46
C ASN A 545 21.14 35.39 -53.89
N GLY A 546 20.42 34.38 -54.38
CA GLY A 546 20.50 33.95 -55.78
C GLY A 546 20.12 35.08 -56.73
N GLU A 547 18.97 35.72 -56.51
CA GLU A 547 18.54 36.88 -57.29
C GLU A 547 19.55 38.03 -57.24
N GLN A 548 20.12 38.32 -56.06
CA GLN A 548 21.11 39.37 -55.90
C GLN A 548 22.39 39.06 -56.68
N LYS A 549 22.91 37.83 -56.59
CA LYS A 549 24.11 37.40 -57.32
C LYS A 549 23.91 37.38 -58.83
N LYS A 550 22.71 37.03 -59.32
CA LYS A 550 22.34 37.15 -60.74
C LYS A 550 22.33 38.59 -61.24
N LYS A 551 21.90 39.55 -60.41
CA LYS A 551 21.98 41.00 -60.72
C LYS A 551 23.43 41.46 -60.84
N SER A 552 24.34 40.99 -59.97
CA SER A 552 25.79 41.23 -60.10
C SER A 552 26.40 40.54 -61.33
N ARG A 553 25.98 39.31 -61.63
CA ARG A 553 26.60 38.42 -62.62
C ARG A 553 25.53 37.74 -63.50
N ALA A 554 25.10 38.43 -64.55
CA ALA A 554 24.04 37.97 -65.48
C ALA A 554 24.32 36.65 -66.23
N ARG A 555 25.53 36.06 -66.11
CA ARG A 555 25.89 34.72 -66.65
C ARG A 555 25.90 33.61 -65.60
N TRP A 556 25.54 33.91 -64.34
CA TRP A 556 25.50 32.94 -63.25
C TRP A 556 24.07 32.40 -63.09
N ASP A 557 23.96 31.09 -62.89
CA ASP A 557 22.68 30.37 -62.99
C ASP A 557 21.97 30.25 -61.64
N GLU A 558 21.23 31.31 -61.29
CA GLU A 558 20.35 31.36 -60.12
C GLU A 558 19.45 30.13 -59.99
N ALA A 559 18.82 29.69 -61.08
CA ALA A 559 17.81 28.65 -61.02
C ALA A 559 18.43 27.29 -60.65
N VAL A 560 19.61 26.98 -61.19
CA VAL A 560 20.39 25.79 -60.82
C VAL A 560 20.91 25.89 -59.38
N PHE A 561 21.42 27.06 -58.94
CA PHE A 561 21.87 27.25 -57.55
C PHE A 561 20.74 27.06 -56.54
N VAL A 562 19.60 27.72 -56.73
CA VAL A 562 18.45 27.62 -55.83
C VAL A 562 17.96 26.18 -55.78
N LEU A 563 17.80 25.52 -56.92
CA LEU A 563 17.35 24.12 -56.97
C LEU A 563 18.32 23.17 -56.26
N ASN A 564 19.64 23.35 -56.42
CA ASN A 564 20.65 22.58 -55.70
C ASN A 564 20.56 22.76 -54.17
N CYS A 565 20.27 23.98 -53.69
CA CYS A 565 20.06 24.27 -52.27
C CYS A 565 18.77 23.63 -51.71
N LEU A 566 17.65 23.74 -52.45
CA LEU A 566 16.37 23.17 -52.02
C LEU A 566 16.40 21.64 -52.01
N CYS A 567 16.95 21.00 -53.05
CA CYS A 567 17.11 19.54 -53.06
C CYS A 567 18.01 19.05 -51.92
N TYR A 568 19.09 19.77 -51.58
CA TYR A 568 19.93 19.41 -50.44
C TYR A 568 19.18 19.49 -49.10
N LEU A 569 18.37 20.52 -48.87
CA LEU A 569 17.50 20.61 -47.69
C LEU A 569 16.49 19.47 -47.66
N GLN A 570 15.93 19.10 -48.80
CA GLN A 570 14.97 18.02 -48.92
C GLN A 570 15.60 16.65 -48.60
N ASP A 571 16.82 16.38 -49.07
CA ASP A 571 17.58 15.18 -48.72
C ASP A 571 17.91 15.12 -47.22
N VAL A 572 18.15 16.27 -46.56
CA VAL A 572 18.40 16.35 -45.12
C VAL A 572 17.15 16.05 -44.29
N LEU A 573 15.98 16.51 -44.74
CA LEU A 573 14.69 16.19 -44.12
C LEU A 573 14.26 14.74 -44.41
N GLY A 574 14.54 14.22 -45.60
CA GLY A 574 14.16 12.89 -46.08
C GLY A 574 14.65 11.71 -45.22
N ALA A 575 15.58 11.94 -44.30
CA ALA A 575 16.04 10.95 -43.32
C ALA A 575 15.13 10.78 -42.09
N PHE A 576 14.07 11.59 -41.94
CA PHE A 576 13.23 11.63 -40.73
C PHE A 576 11.73 11.69 -41.07
N ASP A 577 10.98 10.65 -40.68
CA ASP A 577 9.56 10.47 -41.02
C ASP A 577 8.66 11.62 -40.54
N PHE A 578 8.97 12.20 -39.38
CA PHE A 578 8.17 13.30 -38.80
C PHE A 578 8.28 14.64 -39.56
N THR A 579 9.09 14.71 -40.62
CA THR A 579 9.28 15.92 -41.43
C THR A 579 8.44 15.93 -42.71
N VAL A 580 7.67 14.89 -43.00
CA VAL A 580 6.90 14.72 -44.26
C VAL A 580 6.03 15.93 -44.61
N LYS A 581 5.38 16.59 -43.63
CA LYS A 581 4.60 17.82 -43.86
C LYS A 581 5.47 18.96 -44.41
N LYS A 582 6.64 19.22 -43.81
CA LYS A 582 7.58 20.25 -44.31
C LYS A 582 8.25 19.84 -45.63
N GLN A 583 8.48 18.54 -45.85
CA GLN A 583 8.97 18.05 -47.14
C GLN A 583 7.98 18.29 -48.28
N SER A 584 6.67 18.15 -48.05
CA SER A 584 5.67 18.40 -49.09
C SER A 584 5.55 19.89 -49.42
N GLU A 585 5.61 20.78 -48.41
CA GLU A 585 5.72 22.23 -48.63
C GLU A 585 6.94 22.60 -49.48
N LEU A 586 8.10 22.03 -49.13
CA LEU A 586 9.35 22.27 -49.87
C LEU A 586 9.30 21.68 -51.30
N GLN A 587 8.67 20.51 -51.48
CA GLN A 587 8.48 19.87 -52.79
C GLN A 587 7.66 20.75 -53.73
N VAL A 588 6.59 21.40 -53.25
CA VAL A 588 5.80 22.35 -54.05
C VAL A 588 6.67 23.51 -54.56
N ILE A 589 7.57 24.05 -53.73
CA ILE A 589 8.51 25.09 -54.14
C ILE A 589 9.53 24.55 -55.15
N VAL A 590 10.04 23.33 -54.93
CA VAL A 590 10.97 22.64 -55.84
C VAL A 590 10.34 22.43 -57.22
N ASP A 591 9.11 21.94 -57.31
CA ASP A 591 8.41 21.71 -58.58
C ASP A 591 8.12 23.02 -59.34
N GLN A 592 7.74 24.09 -58.63
CA GLN A 592 7.61 25.42 -59.24
C GLN A 592 8.96 25.91 -59.84
N ARG A 593 10.08 25.70 -59.14
CA ARG A 593 11.42 26.08 -59.63
C ARG A 593 11.88 25.18 -60.77
N ILE A 594 11.55 23.88 -60.77
CA ILE A 594 11.77 22.96 -61.89
C ILE A 594 11.00 23.42 -63.14
N ALA A 595 9.72 23.80 -62.99
CA ALA A 595 8.90 24.29 -64.11
C ALA A 595 9.50 25.54 -64.76
N LEU A 596 9.90 26.53 -63.95
CA LEU A 596 10.57 27.75 -64.42
C LEU A 596 11.91 27.47 -65.12
N LEU A 597 12.75 26.60 -64.53
CA LEU A 597 14.01 26.18 -65.15
C LEU A 597 13.79 25.42 -66.47
N THR A 598 12.73 24.61 -66.55
CA THR A 598 12.35 23.89 -67.78
C THR A 598 11.89 24.85 -68.88
N GLU A 599 11.10 25.87 -68.53
CA GLU A 599 10.68 26.91 -69.48
C GLU A 599 11.87 27.71 -70.02
N GLU A 600 12.74 28.22 -69.13
CA GLU A 600 13.95 28.96 -69.53
C GLU A 600 14.91 28.07 -70.33
N HIS A 601 15.12 26.82 -69.91
CA HIS A 601 15.96 25.88 -70.66
C HIS A 601 15.38 25.54 -72.03
N SER A 602 14.06 25.31 -72.14
CA SER A 602 13.41 25.08 -73.44
C SER A 602 13.53 26.28 -74.39
N THR A 603 13.47 27.51 -73.84
CA THR A 603 13.68 28.75 -74.61
C THR A 603 15.13 28.91 -75.07
N ASN A 604 16.10 28.55 -74.22
CA ASN A 604 17.52 28.56 -74.59
C ASN A 604 17.81 27.49 -75.65
N VAL A 605 17.33 26.25 -75.48
CA VAL A 605 17.43 25.17 -76.47
C VAL A 605 16.80 25.57 -77.81
N LEU A 606 15.63 26.23 -77.81
CA LEU A 606 15.02 26.78 -79.05
C LEU A 606 15.88 27.87 -79.71
N ARG A 607 16.61 28.66 -78.93
CA ARG A 607 17.54 29.69 -79.43
C ARG A 607 18.80 29.07 -80.02
N ASP A 608 19.36 28.09 -79.32
CA ASP A 608 20.60 27.38 -79.69
C ASP A 608 20.35 26.46 -80.91
N ALA A 609 19.14 25.90 -81.04
CA ALA A 609 18.62 25.26 -82.26
C ALA A 609 18.43 26.24 -83.44
N GLY A 610 18.34 27.55 -83.18
CA GLY A 610 18.06 28.58 -84.19
C GLY A 610 16.59 28.71 -84.61
N LEU A 611 15.67 28.03 -83.91
CA LEU A 611 14.24 27.99 -84.26
C LEU A 611 13.38 29.03 -83.51
N LEU A 612 13.88 29.63 -82.43
CA LEU A 612 13.09 30.53 -81.56
C LEU A 612 12.36 31.64 -82.32
N GLN A 613 13.05 32.39 -83.18
CA GLN A 613 12.43 33.50 -83.93
C GLN A 613 11.39 33.01 -84.96
N VAL A 614 11.57 31.81 -85.52
CA VAL A 614 10.60 31.18 -86.42
C VAL A 614 9.38 30.72 -85.64
N ALA A 615 9.57 30.15 -84.45
CA ALA A 615 8.48 29.75 -83.56
C ALA A 615 7.64 30.94 -83.06
N GLU A 616 8.29 32.03 -82.63
CA GLU A 616 7.62 33.26 -82.19
C GLU A 616 6.83 33.93 -83.30
N THR A 617 7.37 33.97 -84.53
CA THR A 617 6.66 34.52 -85.70
C THR A 617 5.51 33.63 -86.14
N CYS A 618 5.66 32.30 -86.13
CA CYS A 618 4.56 31.36 -86.39
C CYS A 618 3.43 31.47 -85.34
N LYS A 619 3.74 31.63 -84.05
CA LYS A 619 2.73 31.75 -82.98
C LYS A 619 1.99 33.10 -82.98
N ASN A 620 2.68 34.20 -83.29
CA ASN A 620 2.14 35.54 -83.14
C ASN A 620 1.65 36.18 -84.46
N HIS A 621 1.61 35.43 -85.58
CA HIS A 621 1.19 36.00 -86.86
C HIS A 621 -0.33 36.32 -86.88
N LYS A 622 -0.69 37.39 -87.58
CA LYS A 622 -2.10 37.70 -87.86
C LYS A 622 -2.56 36.88 -89.06
N ILE A 623 -3.74 36.28 -88.96
CA ILE A 623 -4.32 35.35 -89.94
C ILE A 623 -4.39 35.93 -91.37
N ASP A 624 -4.46 37.25 -91.52
CA ASP A 624 -4.54 37.94 -92.82
C ASP A 624 -3.19 38.06 -93.58
N GLU A 625 -2.05 37.90 -92.91
CA GLU A 625 -0.72 37.99 -93.55
C GLU A 625 -0.06 36.60 -93.68
N PRO A 626 0.32 36.17 -94.90
CA PRO A 626 0.95 34.86 -95.10
C PRO A 626 2.38 34.85 -94.59
N LEU A 627 2.73 33.82 -93.80
CA LEU A 627 4.06 33.66 -93.18
C LEU A 627 5.22 33.80 -94.18
N SER A 628 5.05 33.43 -95.46
CA SER A 628 6.11 33.54 -96.47
C SER A 628 6.61 34.97 -96.76
N ARG A 629 5.91 36.00 -96.28
CA ARG A 629 6.28 37.42 -96.44
C ARG A 629 6.90 38.06 -95.20
N ILE A 630 6.60 37.51 -94.02
CA ILE A 630 7.07 38.04 -92.73
C ILE A 630 8.58 37.75 -92.59
N PRO A 631 9.41 38.73 -92.15
CA PRO A 631 10.82 38.49 -91.86
C PRO A 631 11.02 37.32 -90.87
N SER A 632 12.12 36.59 -91.00
CA SER A 632 12.42 35.32 -90.29
C SER A 632 11.69 34.08 -90.81
N THR A 633 10.48 34.19 -91.38
CA THR A 633 9.75 33.07 -92.01
C THR A 633 9.80 33.09 -93.54
N GLN A 634 10.50 34.05 -94.16
CA GLN A 634 10.76 34.04 -95.60
C GLN A 634 11.54 32.78 -96.01
N PRO A 635 11.32 32.19 -97.22
CA PRO A 635 11.92 30.92 -97.61
C PRO A 635 13.44 30.81 -97.42
N ALA A 636 14.19 31.88 -97.70
CA ALA A 636 15.65 31.90 -97.57
C ALA A 636 16.14 32.03 -96.12
N ASP A 637 15.35 32.63 -95.23
CA ASP A 637 15.67 32.76 -93.80
C ASP A 637 15.24 31.49 -93.05
N LEU A 638 14.07 30.94 -93.39
CA LEU A 638 13.61 29.64 -92.91
C LEU A 638 14.59 28.52 -93.30
N GLN A 639 15.08 28.49 -94.54
CA GLN A 639 16.11 27.52 -94.95
C GLN A 639 17.41 27.68 -94.15
N ARG A 640 17.80 28.92 -93.80
CA ARG A 640 18.98 29.17 -92.95
C ARG A 640 18.77 28.70 -91.52
N ALA A 641 17.57 28.89 -90.97
CA ALA A 641 17.20 28.39 -89.64
C ALA A 641 17.15 26.85 -89.61
N LEU A 642 16.59 26.21 -90.63
CA LEU A 642 16.58 24.74 -90.76
C LEU A 642 17.99 24.15 -90.94
N HIS A 643 18.88 24.82 -91.68
CA HIS A 643 20.28 24.43 -91.78
C HIS A 643 21.03 24.57 -90.44
N HIS A 644 20.78 25.66 -89.69
CA HIS A 644 21.33 25.82 -88.35
C HIS A 644 20.84 24.71 -87.40
N PHE A 645 19.54 24.40 -87.47
CA PHE A 645 18.93 23.30 -86.72
C PHE A 645 19.53 21.93 -87.07
N SER A 646 19.79 21.65 -88.35
CA SER A 646 20.40 20.37 -88.78
C SER A 646 21.84 20.19 -88.28
N ILE A 647 22.60 21.30 -88.14
CA ILE A 647 23.92 21.32 -87.48
C ILE A 647 23.76 21.08 -85.97
N TRP A 648 22.82 21.77 -85.32
CA TRP A 648 22.56 21.62 -83.88
C TRP A 648 22.14 20.19 -83.51
N LEU A 649 21.28 19.55 -84.32
CA LEU A 649 20.89 18.14 -84.20
C LEU A 649 22.06 17.15 -84.33
N SER A 650 23.19 17.59 -84.87
CA SER A 650 24.42 16.80 -84.98
C SER A 650 25.41 17.08 -83.83
N GLY A 651 25.05 17.96 -82.89
CA GLY A 651 25.85 18.38 -81.74
C GLY A 651 25.62 17.56 -80.48
N LEU A 652 26.52 17.71 -79.50
CA LEU A 652 26.46 17.02 -78.21
C LEU A 652 25.32 17.54 -77.30
N GLU A 653 24.84 18.76 -77.56
CA GLU A 653 23.77 19.43 -76.80
C GLU A 653 22.41 18.74 -76.89
N VAL A 654 22.24 17.83 -77.86
CA VAL A 654 21.04 16.97 -78.02
C VAL A 654 21.00 15.86 -76.96
N VAL A 655 22.16 15.45 -76.45
CA VAL A 655 22.30 14.32 -75.52
C VAL A 655 22.59 14.81 -74.09
N HIS A 656 23.30 15.94 -73.96
CA HIS A 656 23.69 16.48 -72.66
C HIS A 656 23.78 18.01 -72.67
N SER A 657 23.06 18.65 -71.75
CA SER A 657 23.15 20.10 -71.56
C SER A 657 24.28 20.45 -70.58
N PRO A 658 25.34 21.16 -71.00
CA PRO A 658 26.43 21.56 -70.11
C PRO A 658 25.99 22.55 -69.02
N ARG A 659 24.85 23.25 -69.23
CA ARG A 659 24.19 24.10 -68.25
C ARG A 659 23.61 23.26 -67.11
N LEU A 660 22.80 22.26 -67.45
CA LEU A 660 22.13 21.40 -66.46
C LEU A 660 23.10 20.42 -65.78
N ALA A 661 24.28 20.17 -66.34
CA ALA A 661 25.32 19.33 -65.75
C ALA A 661 25.76 19.78 -64.34
N GLN A 662 25.49 21.03 -63.98
CA GLN A 662 25.79 21.62 -62.67
C GLN A 662 24.69 21.39 -61.62
N LEU A 663 23.60 20.71 -61.99
CA LEU A 663 22.61 20.21 -61.02
C LEU A 663 23.17 19.03 -60.22
N THR A 664 22.96 19.04 -58.90
CA THR A 664 23.37 17.94 -58.01
C THR A 664 22.55 16.67 -58.29
N VAL A 665 21.23 16.82 -58.54
CA VAL A 665 20.31 15.71 -58.79
C VAL A 665 20.25 15.36 -60.28
N GLN A 666 21.02 14.35 -60.68
CA GLN A 666 21.13 13.93 -62.09
C GLN A 666 19.79 13.43 -62.71
N ARG A 667 18.84 12.95 -61.89
CA ARG A 667 17.49 12.61 -62.36
C ARG A 667 16.74 13.85 -62.87
N LEU A 668 16.91 15.00 -62.21
CA LEU A 668 16.28 16.26 -62.62
C LEU A 668 16.91 16.82 -63.89
N HIS A 669 18.25 16.74 -64.05
CA HIS A 669 18.93 17.05 -65.31
C HIS A 669 18.24 16.36 -66.50
N THR A 670 18.06 15.03 -66.41
CA THR A 670 17.54 14.24 -67.53
C THR A 670 16.08 14.55 -67.81
N LYS A 671 15.24 14.67 -66.77
CA LYS A 671 13.82 15.05 -66.92
C LYS A 671 13.68 16.43 -67.58
N ILE A 672 14.34 17.46 -67.04
CA ILE A 672 14.26 18.84 -67.55
C ILE A 672 14.76 18.93 -69.00
N HIS A 673 15.82 18.19 -69.35
CA HIS A 673 16.35 18.17 -70.71
C HIS A 673 15.39 17.47 -71.67
N GLN A 674 14.84 16.31 -71.30
CA GLN A 674 13.83 15.59 -72.10
C GLN A 674 12.57 16.41 -72.29
N ASP A 675 12.05 17.08 -71.26
CA ASP A 675 10.87 17.94 -71.35
C ASP A 675 11.12 19.16 -72.27
N ALA A 676 12.34 19.71 -72.26
CA ALA A 676 12.75 20.75 -73.22
C ALA A 676 12.85 20.23 -74.66
N LEU A 677 13.35 19.00 -74.88
CA LEU A 677 13.40 18.35 -76.19
C LEU A 677 12.00 17.98 -76.73
N LYS A 678 11.08 17.51 -75.87
CA LYS A 678 9.65 17.33 -76.21
C LYS A 678 9.01 18.64 -76.68
N ARG A 679 9.24 19.74 -75.96
CA ARG A 679 8.75 21.09 -76.33
C ARG A 679 9.36 21.57 -77.65
N LEU A 680 10.64 21.31 -77.90
CA LEU A 680 11.33 21.59 -79.17
C LEU A 680 10.71 20.78 -80.33
N ALA A 681 10.45 19.49 -80.15
CA ALA A 681 9.83 18.63 -81.16
C ALA A 681 8.41 19.10 -81.53
N ARG A 682 7.55 19.37 -80.53
CA ARG A 682 6.22 19.97 -80.75
C ARG A 682 6.28 21.33 -81.45
N THR A 683 7.29 22.15 -81.12
CA THR A 683 7.49 23.45 -81.78
C THR A 683 7.93 23.28 -83.25
N TYR A 684 8.79 22.30 -83.55
CA TYR A 684 9.18 21.97 -84.92
C TYR A 684 8.01 21.40 -85.73
N GLN A 685 7.15 20.58 -85.13
CA GLN A 685 5.90 20.10 -85.72
C GLN A 685 4.98 21.26 -86.11
N MET A 686 4.69 22.17 -85.17
CA MET A 686 3.90 23.39 -85.42
C MET A 686 4.46 24.21 -86.59
N ILE A 687 5.78 24.42 -86.66
CA ILE A 687 6.43 25.10 -87.80
C ILE A 687 6.21 24.32 -89.10
N CYS A 688 6.36 23.00 -89.10
CA CYS A 688 6.14 22.16 -90.27
C CYS A 688 4.70 22.21 -90.77
N GLU A 689 3.72 22.21 -89.86
CA GLU A 689 2.29 22.33 -90.19
C GLU A 689 1.96 23.70 -90.75
N GLU A 690 2.42 24.79 -90.11
CA GLU A 690 2.21 26.15 -90.60
C GLU A 690 2.83 26.39 -91.99
N VAL A 691 4.01 25.82 -92.25
CA VAL A 691 4.65 25.90 -93.58
C VAL A 691 3.90 25.04 -94.62
N LYS A 692 3.28 23.93 -94.21
CA LYS A 692 2.42 23.10 -95.09
C LYS A 692 1.04 23.70 -95.35
N LYS A 693 0.51 24.59 -94.48
CA LYS A 693 -0.82 25.21 -94.65
C LYS A 693 -0.87 26.08 -95.91
N PRO A 694 -1.81 25.85 -96.86
CA PRO A 694 -1.84 26.55 -98.15
C PRO A 694 -2.14 28.06 -98.02
N LYS A 695 -2.73 28.48 -96.90
CA LYS A 695 -2.98 29.90 -96.57
C LYS A 695 -1.69 30.73 -96.51
N ASN A 696 -0.57 30.11 -96.11
CA ASN A 696 0.71 30.77 -95.87
C ASN A 696 1.59 30.97 -97.12
N ARG A 697 1.10 30.53 -98.30
CA ARG A 697 1.67 30.85 -99.64
C ARG A 697 3.18 30.58 -99.78
N TYR A 698 3.63 29.39 -99.39
CA TYR A 698 4.95 28.87 -99.76
C TYR A 698 4.88 28.16 -101.12
N GLU A 699 5.76 28.52 -102.06
CA GLU A 699 5.73 27.98 -103.43
C GLU A 699 6.14 26.50 -103.52
N ALA A 700 6.98 26.03 -102.58
CA ALA A 700 7.49 24.65 -102.53
C ALA A 700 7.70 24.17 -101.08
N ALA A 701 6.64 24.23 -100.26
CA ALA A 701 6.69 23.92 -98.82
C ALA A 701 7.36 22.57 -98.48
N SER A 702 7.00 21.50 -99.21
CA SER A 702 7.56 20.15 -99.00
C SER A 702 9.06 20.08 -99.35
N THR A 703 9.49 20.76 -100.41
CA THR A 703 10.91 20.82 -100.81
C THR A 703 11.75 21.64 -99.84
N LEU A 704 11.19 22.73 -99.29
CA LEU A 704 11.86 23.54 -98.26
C LEU A 704 12.08 22.75 -96.97
N LEU A 705 11.04 22.13 -96.44
CA LEU A 705 11.14 21.29 -95.22
C LEU A 705 11.99 20.03 -95.45
N GLY A 706 11.95 19.46 -96.66
CA GLY A 706 12.75 18.30 -97.07
C GLY A 706 14.21 18.59 -97.44
N SER A 707 14.66 19.84 -97.36
CA SER A 707 16.02 20.23 -97.79
C SER A 707 17.13 19.92 -96.77
N GLU A 708 16.78 19.85 -95.48
CA GLU A 708 17.69 19.71 -94.35
C GLU A 708 17.13 18.70 -93.34
N ARG A 709 17.96 18.05 -92.51
CA ARG A 709 17.47 17.13 -91.45
C ARG A 709 16.61 17.90 -90.42
N PRO A 710 15.48 17.36 -89.94
CA PRO A 710 14.94 16.00 -90.11
C PRO A 710 13.98 15.82 -91.30
N PHE A 711 14.16 16.57 -92.39
CA PHE A 711 13.43 16.45 -93.67
C PHE A 711 11.92 16.70 -93.58
N GLY A 712 11.46 17.49 -92.60
CA GLY A 712 10.04 17.78 -92.38
C GLY A 712 9.24 16.61 -91.81
N GLN A 713 9.92 15.58 -91.30
CA GLN A 713 9.35 14.42 -90.61
C GLN A 713 9.56 14.57 -89.10
N VAL A 714 8.47 14.61 -88.36
CA VAL A 714 8.49 14.82 -86.89
C VAL A 714 8.95 13.54 -86.16
N HIS A 715 8.50 12.36 -86.59
CA HIS A 715 8.92 11.06 -86.04
C HIS A 715 10.43 10.86 -85.99
N LEU A 716 11.16 11.24 -87.05
CA LEU A 716 12.63 11.17 -87.06
C LEU A 716 13.27 12.05 -85.96
N LEU A 717 12.61 13.13 -85.55
CA LEU A 717 13.09 14.01 -84.49
C LEU A 717 12.89 13.39 -83.10
N TRP A 718 11.72 12.79 -82.83
CA TRP A 718 11.48 12.01 -81.61
C TRP A 718 12.48 10.86 -81.47
N GLN A 719 12.72 10.13 -82.57
CA GLN A 719 13.72 9.06 -82.61
C GLN A 719 15.15 9.56 -82.35
N VAL A 720 15.54 10.72 -82.90
CA VAL A 720 16.86 11.34 -82.67
C VAL A 720 17.03 11.79 -81.21
N PHE A 721 15.95 12.22 -80.55
CA PHE A 721 15.95 12.59 -79.13
C PHE A 721 15.81 11.38 -78.18
N GLY A 722 15.59 10.17 -78.71
CA GLY A 722 15.35 8.97 -77.89
C GLY A 722 14.07 9.06 -77.05
N LEU A 723 13.06 9.76 -77.57
CA LEU A 723 11.76 9.96 -76.93
C LEU A 723 10.72 9.06 -77.60
N GLU A 724 9.82 8.49 -76.78
CA GLU A 724 8.62 7.81 -77.28
C GLU A 724 7.61 8.86 -77.77
N GLU A 725 6.90 8.57 -78.87
CA GLU A 725 5.82 9.43 -79.35
C GLU A 725 4.61 9.25 -78.44
N GLU A 726 4.24 10.32 -77.74
CA GLU A 726 2.93 10.42 -77.09
C GLU A 726 1.88 10.58 -78.19
N GLU A 727 1.12 9.52 -78.50
CA GLU A 727 -0.05 9.61 -79.37
C GLU A 727 -1.06 10.59 -78.75
N GLU A 728 -1.22 11.76 -79.37
CA GLU A 728 -2.23 12.74 -78.99
C GLU A 728 -3.62 12.14 -79.27
N ASN A 729 -4.24 11.61 -78.22
CA ASN A 729 -5.59 11.05 -78.28
C ASN A 729 -6.61 12.19 -78.40
N GLU A 730 -6.84 12.67 -79.64
CA GLU A 730 -7.97 13.55 -79.96
C GLU A 730 -9.29 12.80 -79.69
N GLY A 731 -9.89 13.02 -78.52
CA GLY A 731 -11.10 12.34 -78.08
C GLY A 731 -11.85 13.13 -77.01
N ASP A 732 -12.73 14.02 -77.49
CA ASP A 732 -13.86 14.69 -76.82
C ASP A 732 -13.64 15.40 -75.48
N ASP A 733 -13.79 16.73 -75.53
CA ASP A 733 -14.37 17.50 -74.42
C ASP A 733 -15.84 17.04 -74.25
N ASP A 734 -16.21 16.48 -73.11
CA ASP A 734 -17.59 16.49 -72.62
C ASP A 734 -17.59 16.78 -71.12
N ASP A 735 -18.40 17.76 -70.70
CA ASP A 735 -18.49 18.22 -69.31
C ASP A 735 -19.25 17.18 -68.47
N GLY A 736 -18.67 16.73 -67.35
CA GLY A 736 -19.31 15.81 -66.40
C GLY A 736 -18.76 15.95 -65.00
N ASP A 737 -19.63 16.34 -64.05
CA ASP A 737 -19.29 16.46 -62.63
C ASP A 737 -19.06 15.07 -62.01
N ASP A 738 -17.89 14.85 -61.40
CA ASP A 738 -17.62 13.70 -60.52
C ASP A 738 -17.78 14.13 -59.04
N GLU A 739 -19.01 14.01 -58.52
CA GLU A 739 -19.26 13.86 -57.08
C GLU A 739 -19.41 12.37 -56.74
N ASP A 740 -18.66 11.95 -55.71
CA ASP A 740 -18.94 10.91 -54.72
C ASP A 740 -19.20 9.42 -55.09
N GLU A 741 -18.38 8.62 -54.41
CA GLU A 741 -18.71 7.38 -53.69
C GLU A 741 -19.13 6.08 -54.42
N SER A 742 -18.29 5.08 -54.15
CA SER A 742 -18.65 3.73 -53.68
C SER A 742 -19.04 2.62 -54.69
N GLY A 743 -18.31 1.51 -54.55
CA GLY A 743 -18.97 0.26 -54.15
C GLY A 743 -19.25 -0.81 -55.21
N GLN A 744 -18.64 -1.98 -54.98
CA GLN A 744 -19.22 -3.31 -55.20
C GLN A 744 -19.36 -3.82 -56.65
N ASP A 745 -18.57 -4.85 -57.00
CA ASP A 745 -18.99 -6.28 -57.11
C ASP A 745 -19.32 -6.56 -58.61
N ASP A 746 -19.15 -7.73 -59.24
CA ASP A 746 -18.71 -9.08 -58.84
C ASP A 746 -18.23 -9.85 -60.12
N ASP A 747 -17.73 -11.08 -59.96
CA ASP A 747 -17.63 -12.18 -60.96
C ASP A 747 -16.89 -11.94 -62.31
N SER A 748 -15.85 -12.71 -62.68
CA SER A 748 -15.89 -14.17 -62.83
C SER A 748 -14.52 -14.75 -63.26
N ASP A 749 -14.21 -15.94 -62.74
CA ASP A 749 -13.59 -17.15 -63.34
C ASP A 749 -12.61 -16.99 -64.55
N ASP A 750 -11.48 -17.70 -64.63
CA ASP A 750 -11.34 -19.14 -64.39
C ASP A 750 -9.85 -19.62 -64.30
N GLU A 751 -9.66 -20.92 -64.02
CA GLU A 751 -8.42 -21.73 -64.18
C GLU A 751 -7.27 -21.62 -63.13
N ASP A 752 -7.50 -22.27 -61.98
CA ASP A 752 -6.75 -23.44 -61.45
C ASP A 752 -5.25 -23.65 -61.81
N GLU A 753 -4.41 -23.82 -60.78
CA GLU A 753 -3.70 -25.11 -60.59
C GLU A 753 -3.35 -25.37 -59.11
N ASP A 754 -3.54 -26.63 -58.67
CA ASP A 754 -3.37 -27.14 -57.31
C ASP A 754 -1.91 -27.21 -56.82
N GLU A 755 -1.65 -27.00 -55.51
CA GLU A 755 -1.24 -28.12 -54.63
C GLU A 755 -1.19 -27.75 -53.12
N GLN A 756 -2.20 -28.23 -52.38
CA GLN A 756 -2.10 -28.96 -51.09
C GLN A 756 -0.84 -28.69 -50.19
N SER A 757 -0.96 -28.28 -48.92
CA SER A 757 -1.63 -29.10 -47.89
C SER A 757 -1.62 -28.50 -46.46
N VAL A 758 -2.81 -28.51 -45.85
CA VAL A 758 -3.14 -28.94 -44.46
C VAL A 758 -2.39 -28.31 -43.25
N GLY A 759 -3.14 -27.51 -42.46
CA GLY A 759 -2.70 -27.03 -41.14
C GLY A 759 -3.78 -26.52 -40.18
N LYS A 760 -5.01 -27.06 -40.21
CA LYS A 760 -6.11 -26.67 -39.30
C LYS A 760 -5.72 -26.72 -37.82
N TYR A 761 -6.14 -25.73 -37.02
CA TYR A 761 -7.03 -25.99 -35.87
C TYR A 761 -7.99 -24.82 -35.60
N LYS A 762 -9.11 -25.11 -34.94
CA LYS A 762 -10.35 -24.30 -34.88
C LYS A 762 -10.85 -24.23 -33.43
N GLY A 763 -11.49 -23.13 -33.03
CA GLY A 763 -12.06 -22.90 -31.68
C GLY A 763 -11.86 -21.45 -31.26
N LYS A 764 -12.76 -20.47 -31.53
CA LYS A 764 -14.24 -20.38 -31.51
C LYS A 764 -14.79 -20.11 -30.10
N ASP A 765 -15.88 -19.32 -30.08
CA ASP A 765 -16.79 -18.97 -28.97
C ASP A 765 -16.29 -17.74 -28.14
N GLU A 766 -16.90 -16.55 -28.32
CA GLU A 766 -18.14 -16.01 -27.69
C GLU A 766 -17.87 -15.36 -26.30
N ALA A 767 -18.45 -14.23 -25.88
CA ALA A 767 -19.37 -13.26 -26.51
C ALA A 767 -19.43 -11.92 -25.73
N SER A 768 -20.11 -10.91 -26.32
CA SER A 768 -20.94 -9.86 -25.69
C SER A 768 -20.38 -8.91 -24.59
N ALA A 769 -20.44 -7.60 -24.87
CA ALA A 769 -21.06 -6.53 -24.04
C ALA A 769 -20.75 -5.16 -24.70
N SER A 770 -21.69 -4.60 -25.49
CA SER A 770 -22.68 -3.59 -25.07
C SER A 770 -22.09 -2.18 -24.99
N ASP A 771 -22.29 -1.46 -26.09
CA ASP A 771 -22.00 -0.04 -26.27
C ASP A 771 -22.95 0.85 -25.43
N GLY A 772 -22.58 2.12 -25.23
CA GLY A 772 -23.26 3.05 -24.33
C GLY A 772 -22.85 4.49 -24.57
N SER A 773 -23.21 5.03 -25.74
CA SER A 773 -22.97 6.42 -26.13
C SER A 773 -24.03 7.38 -25.61
N GLU A 774 -23.53 8.50 -25.09
CA GLU A 774 -24.01 9.86 -25.30
C GLU A 774 -25.34 10.36 -24.69
N SER A 775 -25.18 11.56 -24.16
CA SER A 775 -26.15 12.46 -23.57
C SER A 775 -26.63 13.49 -24.59
N GLU A 776 -27.92 13.80 -24.57
CA GLU A 776 -28.44 15.11 -24.96
C GLU A 776 -29.81 15.31 -24.29
N GLU A 777 -30.04 16.49 -23.71
CA GLU A 777 -31.32 17.22 -23.71
C GLU A 777 -31.16 18.55 -22.93
N GLU A 778 -31.44 19.66 -23.63
CA GLU A 778 -31.59 21.01 -23.06
C GLU A 778 -33.04 21.26 -22.59
N GLU A 779 -33.26 22.45 -22.01
CA GLU A 779 -34.52 23.11 -21.59
C GLU A 779 -34.69 23.22 -20.06
N SER A 780 -35.13 24.33 -19.45
CA SER A 780 -35.21 25.79 -19.74
C SER A 780 -36.12 26.37 -18.64
N ASP A 781 -35.82 27.57 -18.15
CA ASP A 781 -36.74 28.46 -17.39
C ASP A 781 -37.25 27.92 -16.01
N ASP A 782 -37.67 28.73 -15.02
CA ASP A 782 -38.04 30.16 -15.04
C ASP A 782 -37.94 30.85 -13.64
N ALA A 783 -38.00 32.19 -13.64
CA ALA A 783 -38.55 33.12 -12.63
C ALA A 783 -37.86 33.47 -11.26
N ASP A 784 -37.61 34.79 -11.12
CA ASP A 784 -37.91 35.70 -9.97
C ASP A 784 -37.26 35.56 -8.56
N ASP A 785 -37.01 36.64 -7.78
CA ASP A 785 -37.07 38.11 -7.97
C ASP A 785 -36.33 38.81 -6.78
N SER A 786 -35.96 40.09 -6.95
CA SER A 786 -35.69 41.12 -5.90
C SER A 786 -34.46 40.93 -4.98
N ASP A 787 -33.67 41.92 -4.56
CA ASP A 787 -33.83 43.39 -4.47
C ASP A 787 -32.42 44.05 -4.37
N GLY A 788 -32.33 45.38 -4.51
CA GLY A 788 -31.09 46.14 -4.61
C GLY A 788 -30.60 46.88 -3.34
N PRO A 789 -30.02 48.10 -3.46
CA PRO A 789 -28.64 48.28 -2.99
C PRO A 789 -28.37 49.52 -2.10
N GLN A 790 -27.22 49.55 -1.40
CA GLN A 790 -26.47 50.76 -0.98
C GLN A 790 -25.11 50.40 -0.34
N ARG A 791 -23.97 50.86 -0.88
CA ARG A 791 -23.22 52.13 -0.58
C ARG A 791 -22.40 52.12 0.74
N PRO A 792 -21.35 52.96 0.86
CA PRO A 792 -20.77 53.89 -0.13
C PRO A 792 -19.42 53.44 -0.71
#